data_AF-A0A2P5BD07-F1
#
_entry.id   AF-A0A2P5BD07-F1
#
_cell.length_a   1.000
_cell.length_b   1.000
_cell.length_c   1.000
_cell.angle_alpha   90.00
_cell.angle_beta   90.00
_cell.angle_gamma   90.00
#
_symmetry.space_group_name_H-M   'P 1'
#
loop_
_entity.id
_entity.type
_entity.pdbx_description
1 polymer ?
#
loop_
_entity_poly.entity_id
_entity_poly.type
_entity_poly.pdbx_seq_one_letter_code
_entity_poly.pdbx_strand_id
1 'polypeptide(L)'
;MGGIDEAALDRLSLVTQMTKHIRVRASGGRSSASELGQFSPIFVWLLRDFYLDLVEDNRRITPRDYLELALRPVQGSGKDIAAKNEIRDSIRALFPDRECFTLVRPLNNENELQRLDQISLDRLRPEFRSGLDALTKFVFERTRPKQVGATIMTGPILVGITESYLDALNHGAVPTISSSWQSVEEAECRRAYDTAAEVYMSAFDRSKPPEDATLREAHEEAVQKSLASFNAAAVGVGSVRKKYEGTLQKFFKKAFEDYKRNAFMEAELHCSNALQSMERKLRTACHATEANIDNVVKVLDGLVSEYEASCHGPGKWQKLAMFLQKSLEGPILDLTKRLIDQVGSEKNTLLLKCRSIEDKLGLLNKQLEASEKSKSEYLKRYEESIGDKKKLADEYMSRITNLQSSCSSLGERCSSLLKTLDSAKQESLDWQRKYEQVLSKQKAEEDQASSEIAVLKSRSSAAEARLAAAREQAQSAQEEAEEWKRKYDIAFREAKAALEKAAIVQERTSKETQKREDALREEFAISLAEKEEELKDKAAKIEYAEQCLTTLKLELKAAKSKVDSYDAEISSTKLEIRQLSEKLETANAKAHSFEREKKILEQEKIHLEQKYLSDSKRFEEVQERCKIAEREAARATDIADKARAQSDAAQKDKSEMQRLAMERLAQIERAERHIENLQREKGDLADELERIRVSEMEAHSKVAMLEGRVEEREKEIESLLKSNNEQRASTVQALQNLLDTERAAHADANNRAEALSLQLQAAQAKLDLLQQELTSVRLNETALDSKLKTASHGKRLRADDHEMGFESVQDMDTSDKIIRGNKRSRSTTSPLKYTQPEDGGSIFQGDEDNHSQQTNQEDYKKFTVQKLKQELTKHNFGAELLDLRNPNKKEILALYEKCVLQKS
;
A
#
# COMPACT_ATOMS: atom_id res chain seq x y z
N MET A 1 56.49 -12.32 91.47
CA MET A 1 57.80 -12.24 92.15
C MET A 1 57.70 -13.20 93.31
N GLY A 2 58.58 -14.20 93.41
CA GLY A 2 58.41 -15.30 94.37
C GLY A 2 57.34 -16.30 93.96
N GLY A 3 56.85 -17.07 94.95
CA GLY A 3 55.84 -18.13 94.77
C GLY A 3 54.40 -17.64 94.62
N ILE A 4 53.46 -18.57 94.67
CA ILE A 4 52.01 -18.31 94.65
C ILE A 4 51.51 -18.32 96.10
N ASP A 5 51.04 -17.18 96.58
CA ASP A 5 50.38 -17.01 97.87
C ASP A 5 48.90 -16.59 97.70
N GLU A 6 48.18 -16.51 98.82
CA GLU A 6 46.77 -16.07 98.82
C GLU A 6 46.63 -14.64 98.30
N ALA A 7 47.59 -13.75 98.60
CA ALA A 7 47.55 -12.36 98.14
C ALA A 7 47.71 -12.24 96.62
N ALA A 8 48.46 -13.13 95.98
CA ALA A 8 48.56 -13.22 94.53
C ALA A 8 47.27 -13.80 93.89
N LEU A 9 46.63 -14.78 94.54
CA LEU A 9 45.33 -15.31 94.10
C LEU A 9 44.20 -14.28 94.26
N ASP A 10 44.16 -13.55 95.37
CA ASP A 10 43.19 -12.48 95.62
C ASP A 10 43.36 -11.33 94.60
N ARG A 11 44.60 -11.01 94.17
CA ARG A 11 44.83 -10.06 93.08
C ARG A 11 44.30 -10.56 91.73
N LEU A 12 44.36 -11.87 91.46
CA LEU A 12 43.74 -12.47 90.26
C LEU A 12 42.20 -12.53 90.35
N SER A 13 41.61 -12.40 91.54
CA SER A 13 40.14 -12.24 91.71
C SER A 13 39.60 -11.04 90.92
N LEU A 14 40.40 -9.98 90.73
CA LEU A 14 39.99 -8.85 89.89
C LEU A 14 39.74 -9.28 88.42
N VAL A 15 40.58 -10.19 87.89
CA VAL A 15 40.41 -10.73 86.53
C VAL A 15 39.13 -11.56 86.44
N THR A 16 38.89 -12.45 87.42
CA THR A 16 37.66 -13.26 87.43
C THR A 16 36.42 -12.39 87.59
N GLN A 17 36.47 -11.32 88.39
CA GLN A 17 35.41 -10.32 88.51
C GLN A 17 35.17 -9.58 87.19
N MET A 18 36.20 -9.05 86.51
CA MET A 18 36.03 -8.42 85.20
C MET A 18 35.39 -9.36 84.18
N THR A 19 35.73 -10.65 84.19
CA THR A 19 35.08 -11.62 83.31
C THR A 19 33.62 -11.93 83.64
N LYS A 20 33.14 -11.67 84.87
CA LYS A 20 31.69 -11.69 85.20
C LYS A 20 30.91 -10.54 84.52
N HIS A 21 31.61 -9.56 83.93
CA HIS A 21 31.07 -8.48 83.10
C HIS A 21 31.25 -8.73 81.59
N ILE A 22 31.52 -9.97 81.15
CA ILE A 22 31.52 -10.37 79.74
C ILE A 22 30.42 -11.43 79.53
N ARG A 23 29.69 -11.38 78.41
CA ARG A 23 28.72 -12.41 78.02
C ARG A 23 29.17 -13.15 76.78
N VAL A 24 28.89 -14.45 76.72
CA VAL A 24 29.10 -15.25 75.50
C VAL A 24 27.97 -15.03 74.49
N ARG A 25 26.72 -14.89 74.97
CA ARG A 25 25.50 -14.73 74.14
C ARG A 25 24.62 -13.59 74.67
N ALA A 26 23.93 -12.90 73.76
CA ALA A 26 22.96 -11.86 74.11
C ALA A 26 21.68 -12.43 74.75
N SER A 27 21.21 -13.57 74.25
CA SER A 27 20.03 -14.30 74.75
C SER A 27 20.39 -15.24 75.91
N GLY A 28 20.47 -14.70 77.12
CA GLY A 28 20.72 -15.49 78.32
C GLY A 28 20.87 -14.67 79.61
N GLY A 29 21.00 -15.38 80.73
CA GLY A 29 21.41 -14.80 82.01
C GLY A 29 22.90 -14.44 82.04
N ARG A 30 23.49 -14.40 83.24
CA ARG A 30 24.96 -14.31 83.36
C ARG A 30 25.59 -15.57 82.76
N SER A 31 26.52 -15.40 81.82
CA SER A 31 27.32 -16.53 81.31
C SER A 31 28.13 -17.16 82.45
N SER A 32 28.28 -18.48 82.40
CA SER A 32 29.11 -19.21 83.34
C SER A 32 30.60 -19.06 82.99
N ALA A 33 31.48 -19.18 83.99
CA ALA A 33 32.92 -19.16 83.77
C ALA A 33 33.38 -20.27 82.79
N SER A 34 32.71 -21.43 82.80
CA SER A 34 32.99 -22.56 81.89
C SER A 34 32.62 -22.28 80.43
N GLU A 35 31.51 -21.57 80.16
CA GLU A 35 31.19 -21.10 78.80
C GLU A 35 32.24 -20.11 78.29
N LEU A 36 32.71 -19.21 79.16
CA LEU A 36 33.71 -18.21 78.81
C LEU A 36 35.12 -18.81 78.68
N GLY A 37 35.41 -19.91 79.38
CA GLY A 37 36.64 -20.68 79.24
C GLY A 37 36.88 -21.21 77.82
N GLN A 38 35.83 -21.43 77.03
CA GLN A 38 35.93 -21.84 75.62
C GLN A 38 36.52 -20.74 74.70
N PHE A 39 36.47 -19.48 75.13
CA PHE A 39 36.95 -18.31 74.36
C PHE A 39 38.23 -17.70 74.96
N SER A 40 38.63 -18.16 76.14
CA SER A 40 39.76 -17.64 76.90
C SER A 40 41.11 -18.14 76.34
N PRO A 41 42.20 -17.37 76.48
CA PRO A 41 43.53 -17.79 76.06
C PRO A 41 44.12 -18.85 77.02
N ILE A 42 45.20 -19.51 76.58
CA ILE A 42 46.05 -20.30 77.48
C ILE A 42 46.60 -19.35 78.56
N PHE A 43 46.36 -19.68 79.83
CA PHE A 43 46.85 -18.88 80.96
C PHE A 43 48.26 -19.32 81.35
N VAL A 44 49.24 -18.42 81.24
CA VAL A 44 50.66 -18.72 81.57
C VAL A 44 51.08 -17.89 82.78
N TRP A 45 51.24 -18.53 83.94
CA TRP A 45 51.72 -17.84 85.14
C TRP A 45 53.25 -17.85 85.20
N LEU A 46 53.88 -16.69 84.95
CA LEU A 46 55.32 -16.51 85.03
C LEU A 46 55.78 -16.07 86.43
N LEU A 47 56.35 -17.01 87.19
CA LEU A 47 56.91 -16.77 88.52
C LEU A 47 58.35 -16.27 88.40
N ARG A 48 58.49 -14.94 88.29
CA ARG A 48 59.78 -14.22 88.32
C ARG A 48 60.42 -14.25 89.71
N ASP A 49 61.75 -14.28 89.75
CA ASP A 49 62.58 -14.33 90.95
C ASP A 49 62.13 -15.43 91.93
N PHE A 50 61.92 -16.63 91.39
CA PHE A 50 61.48 -17.80 92.15
C PHE A 50 62.63 -18.40 92.99
N TYR A 51 62.33 -18.75 94.24
CA TYR A 51 63.31 -19.13 95.27
C TYR A 51 62.91 -20.36 96.10
N LEU A 52 61.78 -21.00 95.79
CA LEU A 52 61.33 -22.21 96.49
C LEU A 52 61.86 -23.45 95.77
N ASP A 53 62.15 -24.51 96.52
CA ASP A 53 62.39 -25.83 95.93
C ASP A 53 61.06 -26.46 95.50
N LEU A 54 61.00 -26.95 94.26
CA LEU A 54 59.82 -27.62 93.70
C LEU A 54 59.76 -29.09 94.19
N VAL A 55 59.47 -29.27 95.48
CA VAL A 55 59.40 -30.59 96.13
C VAL A 55 58.13 -30.70 97.00
N GLU A 56 57.34 -31.76 96.74
CA GLU A 56 56.14 -32.14 97.51
C GLU A 56 56.31 -33.63 97.90
N ASP A 57 56.05 -34.03 99.14
CA ASP A 57 56.21 -35.42 99.63
C ASP A 57 57.57 -36.08 99.24
N ASN A 58 58.68 -35.32 99.32
CA ASN A 58 60.02 -35.71 98.86
C ASN A 58 60.14 -36.06 97.36
N ARG A 59 59.15 -35.69 96.54
CA ARG A 59 59.16 -35.86 95.07
C ARG A 59 59.32 -34.50 94.40
N ARG A 60 60.12 -34.43 93.33
CA ARG A 60 60.19 -33.23 92.49
C ARG A 60 58.88 -33.06 91.73
N ILE A 61 58.29 -31.88 91.81
CA ILE A 61 57.09 -31.47 91.07
C ILE A 61 57.47 -30.52 89.93
N THR A 62 56.65 -30.39 88.89
CA THR A 62 56.86 -29.36 87.86
C THR A 62 56.30 -28.01 88.32
N PRO A 63 56.71 -26.88 87.70
CA PRO A 63 56.05 -25.59 87.91
C PRO A 63 54.53 -25.63 87.67
N ARG A 64 54.08 -26.44 86.68
CA ARG A 64 52.65 -26.65 86.40
C ARG A 64 51.94 -27.37 87.55
N ASP A 65 52.55 -28.41 88.11
CA ASP A 65 51.99 -29.12 89.27
C ASP A 65 51.90 -28.21 90.49
N TYR A 66 52.89 -27.33 90.69
CA TYR A 66 52.87 -26.31 91.75
C TYR A 66 51.70 -25.32 91.58
N LEU A 67 51.39 -24.90 90.35
CA LEU A 67 50.20 -24.10 90.05
C LEU A 67 48.89 -24.87 90.34
N GLU A 68 48.79 -26.13 89.89
CA GLU A 68 47.61 -26.97 90.15
C GLU A 68 47.43 -27.28 91.64
N LEU A 69 48.52 -27.38 92.42
CA LEU A 69 48.51 -27.49 93.89
C LEU A 69 47.96 -26.21 94.54
N ALA A 70 48.47 -25.04 94.17
CA ALA A 70 48.01 -23.75 94.71
C ALA A 70 46.52 -23.46 94.40
N LEU A 71 46.02 -23.96 93.27
CA LEU A 71 44.62 -23.85 92.84
C LEU A 71 43.69 -24.94 93.42
N ARG A 72 44.16 -25.85 94.29
CA ARG A 72 43.28 -26.80 94.98
C ARG A 72 42.40 -26.09 96.02
N PRO A 73 41.12 -26.49 96.19
CA PRO A 73 40.27 -25.97 97.24
C PRO A 73 40.88 -26.21 98.64
N VAL A 74 40.90 -25.16 99.45
CA VAL A 74 41.34 -25.21 100.85
C VAL A 74 40.24 -25.87 101.68
N GLN A 75 40.63 -26.83 102.52
CA GLN A 75 39.70 -27.57 103.38
C GLN A 75 39.29 -26.75 104.61
N GLY A 76 38.00 -26.75 104.93
CA GLY A 76 37.46 -26.11 106.14
C GLY A 76 36.11 -25.42 105.92
N SER A 77 35.43 -25.07 107.01
CA SER A 77 34.11 -24.45 107.00
C SER A 77 34.16 -23.00 107.50
N GLY A 78 34.05 -22.02 106.59
CA GLY A 78 34.02 -20.59 106.93
C GLY A 78 33.77 -19.73 105.68
N LYS A 79 33.26 -18.51 105.88
CA LYS A 79 32.96 -17.59 104.76
C LYS A 79 34.21 -17.24 103.95
N ASP A 80 35.32 -17.00 104.64
CA ASP A 80 36.59 -16.60 104.01
C ASP A 80 37.21 -17.75 103.21
N ILE A 81 37.03 -19.00 103.69
CA ILE A 81 37.44 -20.22 102.98
C ILE A 81 36.56 -20.42 101.73
N ALA A 82 35.25 -20.18 101.83
CA ALA A 82 34.34 -20.23 100.68
C ALA A 82 34.71 -19.19 99.61
N ALA A 83 35.05 -17.94 100.00
CA ALA A 83 35.51 -16.91 99.08
C ALA A 83 36.84 -17.29 98.39
N LYS A 84 37.82 -17.77 99.16
CA LYS A 84 39.10 -18.28 98.63
C LYS A 84 38.96 -19.46 97.67
N ASN A 85 37.94 -20.29 97.86
CA ASN A 85 37.63 -21.40 96.96
C ASN A 85 36.85 -20.91 95.71
N GLU A 86 35.93 -19.94 95.83
CA GLU A 86 35.28 -19.32 94.66
C GLU A 86 36.30 -18.70 93.68
N ILE A 87 37.35 -18.06 94.20
CA ILE A 87 38.44 -17.50 93.39
C ILE A 87 39.19 -18.60 92.63
N ARG A 88 39.61 -19.66 93.32
CA ARG A 88 40.30 -20.82 92.72
C ARG A 88 39.44 -21.53 91.68
N ASP A 89 38.16 -21.76 91.98
CA ASP A 89 37.22 -22.40 91.06
C ASP A 89 36.95 -21.52 89.84
N SER A 90 36.82 -20.20 90.03
CA SER A 90 36.69 -19.24 88.93
C SER A 90 37.92 -19.22 88.02
N ILE A 91 39.14 -19.25 88.57
CA ILE A 91 40.39 -19.33 87.77
C ILE A 91 40.43 -20.64 86.98
N ARG A 92 40.12 -21.78 87.62
CA ARG A 92 40.14 -23.10 86.96
C ARG A 92 39.07 -23.24 85.86
N ALA A 93 37.89 -22.64 86.05
CA ALA A 93 36.81 -22.65 85.06
C ALA A 93 37.04 -21.67 83.90
N LEU A 94 37.58 -20.48 84.19
CA LEU A 94 37.88 -19.45 83.18
C LEU A 94 39.09 -19.82 82.31
N PHE A 95 40.08 -20.51 82.87
CA PHE A 95 41.27 -20.95 82.15
C PHE A 95 41.40 -22.48 82.24
N PRO A 96 40.76 -23.23 81.32
CA PRO A 96 40.91 -24.69 81.25
C PRO A 96 42.36 -25.10 80.92
N ASP A 97 42.94 -24.47 79.90
CA ASP A 97 44.36 -24.59 79.56
C ASP A 97 45.18 -23.59 80.37
N ARG A 98 45.95 -24.10 81.34
CA ARG A 98 46.86 -23.29 82.16
C ARG A 98 48.22 -23.97 82.31
N GLU A 99 49.25 -23.13 82.35
CA GLU A 99 50.67 -23.50 82.46
C GLU A 99 51.39 -22.54 83.39
N CYS A 100 52.55 -22.96 83.91
CA CYS A 100 53.36 -22.16 84.81
C CYS A 100 54.85 -22.29 84.46
N PHE A 101 55.59 -21.19 84.59
CA PHE A 101 57.03 -21.14 84.38
C PHE A 101 57.69 -20.40 85.54
N THR A 102 58.74 -20.99 86.10
CA THR A 102 59.58 -20.38 87.15
C THR A 102 60.86 -19.85 86.54
N LEU A 103 61.16 -18.57 86.77
CA LEU A 103 62.46 -17.96 86.45
C LEU A 103 63.14 -17.57 87.75
N VAL A 104 64.37 -18.05 87.96
CA VAL A 104 65.25 -17.57 89.04
C VAL A 104 65.60 -16.09 88.83
N ARG A 105 66.25 -15.45 89.81
CA ARG A 105 66.75 -14.09 89.65
C ARG A 105 67.78 -14.02 88.50
N PRO A 106 67.70 -13.06 87.55
CA PRO A 106 68.58 -13.04 86.37
C PRO A 106 70.07 -12.85 86.69
N LEU A 107 70.35 -12.03 87.71
CA LEU A 107 71.67 -11.63 88.19
C LEU A 107 71.62 -11.50 89.72
N ASN A 108 72.78 -11.65 90.37
CA ASN A 108 72.91 -11.51 91.83
C ASN A 108 73.36 -10.10 92.27
N ASN A 109 73.77 -9.23 91.33
CA ASN A 109 74.30 -7.89 91.60
C ASN A 109 73.23 -6.82 91.35
N GLU A 110 72.85 -6.07 92.38
CA GLU A 110 71.81 -5.03 92.30
C GLU A 110 72.13 -3.93 91.28
N ASN A 111 73.40 -3.48 91.23
CA ASN A 111 73.84 -2.40 90.34
C ASN A 111 73.89 -2.80 88.86
N GLU A 112 73.76 -4.10 88.58
CA GLU A 112 73.62 -4.66 87.24
C GLU A 112 72.16 -5.01 86.95
N LEU A 113 71.41 -5.52 87.93
CA LEU A 113 69.97 -5.78 87.80
C LEU A 113 69.15 -4.49 87.53
N GLN A 114 69.60 -3.34 88.05
CA GLN A 114 69.04 -2.01 87.74
C GLN A 114 69.26 -1.57 86.28
N ARG A 115 70.15 -2.23 85.52
CA ARG A 115 70.49 -1.94 84.12
C ARG A 115 70.43 -3.22 83.27
N LEU A 116 69.48 -4.10 83.59
CA LEU A 116 69.33 -5.42 82.96
C LEU A 116 69.09 -5.34 81.44
N ASP A 117 68.53 -4.24 80.96
CA ASP A 117 68.35 -3.86 79.55
C ASP A 117 69.67 -3.66 78.80
N GLN A 118 70.74 -3.25 79.49
CA GLN A 118 72.07 -2.97 78.92
C GLN A 118 73.01 -4.18 79.00
N ILE A 119 72.54 -5.34 79.48
CA ILE A 119 73.37 -6.51 79.77
C ILE A 119 73.06 -7.64 78.78
N SER A 120 74.10 -8.10 78.07
CA SER A 120 74.00 -9.27 77.19
C SER A 120 73.47 -10.50 77.92
N LEU A 121 72.59 -11.25 77.25
CA LEU A 121 72.00 -12.49 77.75
C LEU A 121 73.06 -13.49 78.24
N ASP A 122 74.26 -13.50 77.65
CA ASP A 122 75.35 -14.39 78.05
C ASP A 122 75.92 -14.13 79.45
N ARG A 123 75.73 -12.91 79.97
CA ARG A 123 76.10 -12.56 81.35
C ARG A 123 75.04 -12.96 82.36
N LEU A 124 73.83 -13.32 81.91
CA LEU A 124 72.75 -13.78 82.79
C LEU A 124 72.99 -15.23 83.24
N ARG A 125 72.47 -15.55 84.42
CA ARG A 125 72.62 -16.87 85.04
C ARG A 125 72.17 -18.02 84.11
N PRO A 126 72.89 -19.15 84.04
CA PRO A 126 72.53 -20.27 83.17
C PRO A 126 71.12 -20.82 83.43
N GLU A 127 70.68 -20.87 84.69
CA GLU A 127 69.34 -21.36 85.03
C GLU A 127 68.24 -20.37 84.58
N PHE A 128 68.54 -19.06 84.59
CA PHE A 128 67.63 -18.04 84.05
C PHE A 128 67.51 -18.15 82.53
N ARG A 129 68.65 -18.31 81.82
CA ARG A 129 68.65 -18.54 80.37
C ARG A 129 67.86 -19.79 80.01
N SER A 130 68.17 -20.94 80.61
CA SER A 130 67.46 -22.19 80.34
C SER A 130 65.96 -22.10 80.60
N GLY A 131 65.52 -21.40 81.65
CA GLY A 131 64.10 -21.15 81.92
C GLY A 131 63.45 -20.19 80.91
N LEU A 132 64.18 -19.15 80.48
CA LEU A 132 63.73 -18.19 79.47
C LEU A 132 63.62 -18.84 78.09
N ASP A 133 64.57 -19.69 77.71
CA ASP A 133 64.55 -20.46 76.46
C ASP A 133 63.37 -21.45 76.44
N ALA A 134 63.13 -22.15 77.56
CA ALA A 134 61.98 -23.05 77.70
C ALA A 134 60.64 -22.31 77.57
N LEU A 135 60.49 -21.14 78.22
CA LEU A 135 59.32 -20.27 78.09
C LEU A 135 59.15 -19.76 76.65
N THR A 136 60.23 -19.27 76.05
CA THR A 136 60.22 -18.69 74.69
C THR A 136 59.86 -19.73 73.65
N LYS A 137 60.44 -20.93 73.76
CA LYS A 137 60.09 -22.09 72.94
C LYS A 137 58.63 -22.48 73.11
N PHE A 138 58.14 -22.58 74.36
CA PHE A 138 56.73 -22.88 74.62
C PHE A 138 55.79 -21.84 73.97
N VAL A 139 56.10 -20.54 74.08
CA VAL A 139 55.30 -19.48 73.48
C VAL A 139 55.25 -19.60 71.96
N PHE A 140 56.39 -19.84 71.29
CA PHE A 140 56.41 -20.01 69.83
C PHE A 140 55.75 -21.33 69.36
N GLU A 141 55.87 -22.43 70.12
CA GLU A 141 55.29 -23.73 69.74
C GLU A 141 53.78 -23.86 70.08
N ARG A 142 53.28 -23.09 71.05
CA ARG A 142 51.88 -23.19 71.53
C ARG A 142 51.00 -22.00 71.18
N THR A 143 51.54 -20.83 70.86
CA THR A 143 50.73 -19.70 70.39
C THR A 143 50.10 -20.03 69.04
N ARG A 144 48.78 -19.89 68.95
CA ARG A 144 47.99 -20.07 67.72
C ARG A 144 47.37 -18.72 67.32
N PRO A 145 47.09 -18.49 66.03
CA PRO A 145 46.28 -17.35 65.62
C PRO A 145 44.98 -17.29 66.42
N LYS A 146 44.59 -16.10 66.92
CA LYS A 146 43.32 -15.98 67.64
C LYS A 146 42.18 -16.33 66.67
N GLN A 147 41.23 -17.12 67.13
CA GLN A 147 40.11 -17.60 66.31
C GLN A 147 38.80 -17.56 67.11
N VAL A 148 37.69 -17.49 66.38
CA VAL A 148 36.32 -17.61 66.92
C VAL A 148 35.61 -18.70 66.10
N GLY A 149 35.27 -19.81 66.75
CA GLY A 149 34.91 -21.04 66.05
C GLY A 149 36.04 -21.49 65.12
N ALA A 150 35.74 -21.66 63.83
CA ALA A 150 36.71 -22.02 62.79
C ALA A 150 37.35 -20.81 62.07
N THR A 151 37.02 -19.58 62.46
CA THR A 151 37.46 -18.37 61.73
C THR A 151 38.65 -17.71 62.42
N ILE A 152 39.75 -17.53 61.69
CA ILE A 152 40.93 -16.77 62.16
C ILE A 152 40.59 -15.28 62.22
N MET A 153 40.97 -14.64 63.32
CA MET A 153 40.80 -13.21 63.57
C MET A 153 41.96 -12.44 62.91
N THR A 154 41.69 -11.87 61.74
CA THR A 154 42.61 -10.97 61.01
C THR A 154 42.60 -9.57 61.62
N GLY A 155 43.52 -8.69 61.19
CA GLY A 155 43.60 -7.30 61.66
C GLY A 155 42.28 -6.52 61.60
N PRO A 156 41.58 -6.46 60.45
CA PRO A 156 40.27 -5.80 60.36
C PRO A 156 39.21 -6.38 61.30
N ILE A 157 39.15 -7.71 61.44
CA ILE A 157 38.22 -8.39 62.36
C ILE A 157 38.54 -8.00 63.82
N LEU A 158 39.82 -7.98 64.19
CA LEU A 158 40.27 -7.58 65.53
C LEU A 158 39.91 -6.12 65.85
N VAL A 159 40.07 -5.21 64.88
CA VAL A 159 39.68 -3.80 65.02
C VAL A 159 38.17 -3.69 65.24
N GLY A 160 37.33 -4.24 64.37
CA GLY A 160 35.87 -4.15 64.51
C GLY A 160 35.31 -4.80 65.78
N ILE A 161 35.96 -5.87 66.29
CA ILE A 161 35.59 -6.47 67.58
C ILE A 161 36.03 -5.56 68.74
N THR A 162 37.22 -4.97 68.67
CA THR A 162 37.71 -4.01 69.66
C THR A 162 36.80 -2.77 69.73
N GLU A 163 36.44 -2.20 68.58
CA GLU A 163 35.47 -1.09 68.47
C GLU A 163 34.12 -1.48 69.08
N SER A 164 33.55 -2.64 68.70
CA SER A 164 32.27 -3.11 69.25
C SER A 164 32.30 -3.34 70.77
N TYR A 165 33.44 -3.74 71.35
CA TYR A 165 33.60 -3.86 72.81
C TYR A 165 33.80 -2.51 73.49
N LEU A 166 34.56 -1.59 72.87
CA LEU A 166 34.75 -0.23 73.39
C LEU A 166 33.42 0.54 73.38
N ASP A 167 32.64 0.46 72.30
CA ASP A 167 31.30 1.05 72.21
C ASP A 167 30.38 0.48 73.29
N ALA A 168 30.39 -0.84 73.52
CA ALA A 168 29.61 -1.44 74.59
C ALA A 168 29.99 -0.86 75.96
N LEU A 169 31.29 -0.81 76.29
CA LEU A 169 31.79 -0.26 77.55
C LEU A 169 31.47 1.24 77.71
N ASN A 170 31.69 2.04 76.67
CA ASN A 170 31.47 3.50 76.68
C ASN A 170 29.98 3.87 76.88
N HIS A 171 29.06 3.04 76.38
CA HIS A 171 27.62 3.20 76.57
C HIS A 171 27.07 2.47 77.83
N GLY A 172 27.94 1.92 78.69
CA GLY A 172 27.55 1.20 79.90
C GLY A 172 26.87 -0.16 79.65
N ALA A 173 26.92 -0.67 78.42
CA ALA A 173 26.43 -1.99 78.04
C ALA A 173 27.47 -3.08 78.34
N VAL A 174 27.01 -4.34 78.35
CA VAL A 174 27.86 -5.50 78.70
C VAL A 174 28.46 -6.10 77.41
N PRO A 175 29.80 -6.09 77.22
CA PRO A 175 30.43 -6.67 76.04
C PRO A 175 30.01 -8.13 75.84
N THR A 176 29.54 -8.44 74.63
CA THR A 176 28.88 -9.71 74.32
C THR A 176 29.49 -10.33 73.05
N ILE A 177 30.21 -11.43 73.24
CA ILE A 177 31.09 -12.03 72.22
C ILE A 177 30.32 -12.39 70.94
N SER A 178 29.17 -13.06 71.04
CA SER A 178 28.43 -13.50 69.85
C SER A 178 27.90 -12.33 69.01
N SER A 179 27.42 -11.24 69.63
CA SER A 179 26.83 -10.11 68.91
C SER A 179 27.89 -9.22 68.28
N SER A 180 29.01 -8.98 68.98
CA SER A 180 30.16 -8.28 68.38
C SER A 180 30.73 -9.07 67.21
N TRP A 181 30.86 -10.40 67.34
CA TRP A 181 31.26 -11.25 66.22
C TRP A 181 30.27 -11.18 65.05
N GLN A 182 28.96 -11.34 65.28
CA GLN A 182 27.96 -11.29 64.20
C GLN A 182 27.90 -9.92 63.50
N SER A 183 28.07 -8.82 64.26
CA SER A 183 28.14 -7.46 63.69
C SER A 183 29.31 -7.32 62.72
N VAL A 184 30.49 -7.80 63.13
CA VAL A 184 31.71 -7.76 62.31
C VAL A 184 31.63 -8.75 61.13
N GLU A 185 31.07 -9.94 61.29
CA GLU A 185 30.83 -10.88 60.19
C GLU A 185 29.85 -10.30 59.15
N GLU A 186 28.80 -9.58 59.56
CA GLU A 186 27.85 -8.88 58.68
C GLU A 186 28.49 -7.66 57.98
N ALA A 187 29.28 -6.86 58.70
CA ALA A 187 29.99 -5.70 58.13
C ALA A 187 31.06 -6.13 57.11
N GLU A 188 31.89 -7.12 57.45
CA GLU A 188 32.96 -7.61 56.57
C GLU A 188 32.41 -8.40 55.38
N CYS A 189 31.35 -9.20 55.55
CA CYS A 189 30.69 -9.84 54.40
C CYS A 189 30.01 -8.83 53.47
N ARG A 190 29.50 -7.71 54.00
CA ARG A 190 28.97 -6.62 53.17
C ARG A 190 30.08 -5.93 52.40
N ARG A 191 31.16 -5.52 53.08
CA ARG A 191 32.35 -4.91 52.45
C ARG A 191 32.94 -5.81 51.36
N ALA A 192 33.03 -7.11 51.61
CA ALA A 192 33.45 -8.09 50.61
C ALA A 192 32.46 -8.22 49.44
N TYR A 193 31.14 -8.16 49.68
CA TYR A 193 30.12 -8.13 48.63
C TYR A 193 30.24 -6.87 47.76
N ASP A 194 30.41 -5.69 48.37
CA ASP A 194 30.50 -4.42 47.66
C ASP A 194 31.75 -4.39 46.75
N THR A 195 32.92 -4.73 47.31
CA THR A 195 34.17 -4.88 46.52
C THR A 195 34.04 -5.93 45.42
N ALA A 196 33.38 -7.07 45.68
CA ALA A 196 33.17 -8.10 44.67
C ALA A 196 32.23 -7.62 43.54
N ALA A 197 31.20 -6.83 43.86
CA ALA A 197 30.31 -6.23 42.87
C ALA A 197 31.04 -5.23 41.97
N GLU A 198 31.93 -4.41 42.52
CA GLU A 198 32.82 -3.52 41.77
C GLU A 198 33.80 -4.29 40.87
N VAL A 199 34.42 -5.37 41.39
CA VAL A 199 35.28 -6.28 40.62
C VAL A 199 34.52 -6.93 39.46
N TYR A 200 33.26 -7.35 39.65
CA TYR A 200 32.44 -7.85 38.55
C TYR A 200 32.16 -6.76 37.50
N MET A 201 31.74 -5.56 37.94
CA MET A 201 31.34 -4.48 37.03
C MET A 201 32.50 -3.92 36.20
N SER A 202 33.73 -4.05 36.69
CA SER A 202 34.97 -3.66 36.01
C SER A 202 35.64 -4.80 35.21
N ALA A 203 35.52 -6.05 35.65
CA ALA A 203 36.05 -7.21 34.94
C ALA A 203 35.16 -7.75 33.81
N PHE A 204 33.86 -7.40 33.81
CA PHE A 204 32.92 -7.80 32.76
C PHE A 204 33.17 -7.00 31.47
N ASP A 205 33.77 -7.67 30.47
CA ASP A 205 34.14 -7.09 29.18
C ASP A 205 32.90 -6.79 28.32
N ARG A 206 32.50 -5.50 28.33
CA ARG A 206 31.39 -4.96 27.53
C ARG A 206 31.80 -4.54 26.11
N SER A 207 33.04 -4.83 25.69
CA SER A 207 33.52 -4.60 24.32
C SER A 207 33.35 -5.82 23.42
N LYS A 208 33.04 -7.00 23.99
CA LYS A 208 32.68 -8.20 23.22
C LYS A 208 31.50 -7.92 22.27
N PRO A 209 31.46 -8.54 21.08
CA PRO A 209 30.30 -8.45 20.21
C PRO A 209 29.06 -9.01 20.94
N PRO A 210 27.86 -8.45 20.71
CA PRO A 210 26.63 -8.76 21.44
C PRO A 210 26.01 -10.10 21.04
N GLU A 211 26.76 -11.19 21.21
CA GLU A 211 26.36 -12.56 20.89
C GLU A 211 26.25 -13.40 22.18
N ASP A 212 25.31 -14.33 22.22
CA ASP A 212 24.98 -15.03 23.47
C ASP A 212 26.12 -15.92 24.01
N ALA A 213 27.01 -16.40 23.14
CA ALA A 213 28.19 -17.17 23.55
C ALA A 213 29.30 -16.28 24.12
N THR A 214 29.72 -15.24 23.40
CA THR A 214 30.81 -14.33 23.80
C THR A 214 30.46 -13.52 25.06
N LEU A 215 29.21 -13.08 25.19
CA LEU A 215 28.75 -12.40 26.39
C LEU A 215 28.68 -13.35 27.61
N ARG A 216 28.30 -14.61 27.40
CA ARG A 216 28.32 -15.63 28.47
C ARG A 216 29.74 -15.92 28.96
N GLU A 217 30.69 -16.08 28.04
CA GLU A 217 32.11 -16.30 28.37
C GLU A 217 32.68 -15.14 29.21
N ALA A 218 32.49 -13.89 28.75
CA ALA A 218 32.92 -12.70 29.48
C ALA A 218 32.21 -12.54 30.84
N HIS A 219 30.95 -12.96 30.95
CA HIS A 219 30.22 -13.01 32.22
C HIS A 219 30.81 -14.04 33.18
N GLU A 220 31.07 -15.27 32.71
CA GLU A 220 31.63 -16.35 33.53
C GLU A 220 33.05 -16.01 34.03
N GLU A 221 33.89 -15.38 33.19
CA GLU A 221 35.21 -14.89 33.61
C GLU A 221 35.10 -13.79 34.69
N ALA A 222 34.18 -12.83 34.54
CA ALA A 222 33.95 -11.77 35.52
C ALA A 222 33.35 -12.31 36.83
N VAL A 223 32.47 -13.31 36.76
CA VAL A 223 31.92 -14.03 37.92
C VAL A 223 33.03 -14.77 38.65
N GLN A 224 33.94 -15.46 37.96
CA GLN A 224 35.07 -16.15 38.61
C GLN A 224 36.00 -15.16 39.33
N LYS A 225 36.40 -14.06 38.68
CA LYS A 225 37.23 -13.00 39.29
C LYS A 225 36.56 -12.38 40.53
N SER A 226 35.27 -12.08 40.43
CA SER A 226 34.48 -11.52 41.52
C SER A 226 34.29 -12.51 42.69
N LEU A 227 33.98 -13.78 42.42
CA LEU A 227 33.88 -14.82 43.45
C LEU A 227 35.22 -15.12 44.12
N ALA A 228 36.35 -15.03 43.40
CA ALA A 228 37.67 -15.14 44.01
C ALA A 228 37.94 -13.98 44.99
N SER A 229 37.63 -12.75 44.58
CA SER A 229 37.72 -11.56 45.44
C SER A 229 36.81 -11.68 46.68
N PHE A 230 35.53 -12.05 46.49
CA PHE A 230 34.60 -12.28 47.59
C PHE A 230 35.11 -13.36 48.55
N ASN A 231 35.59 -14.50 48.04
CA ASN A 231 36.01 -15.61 48.90
C ASN A 231 37.31 -15.34 49.68
N ALA A 232 38.16 -14.43 49.20
CA ALA A 232 39.35 -13.97 49.89
C ALA A 232 39.05 -12.91 50.98
N ALA A 233 38.03 -12.08 50.79
CA ALA A 233 37.67 -10.99 51.71
C ALA A 233 36.54 -11.34 52.70
N ALA A 234 35.61 -12.22 52.34
CA ALA A 234 34.43 -12.53 53.15
C ALA A 234 34.78 -13.37 54.38
N VAL A 235 34.34 -12.89 55.55
CA VAL A 235 34.65 -13.46 56.86
C VAL A 235 33.68 -14.60 57.20
N GLY A 236 34.19 -15.60 57.94
CA GLY A 236 33.39 -16.69 58.48
C GLY A 236 32.93 -17.73 57.46
N VAL A 237 32.08 -18.63 57.94
CA VAL A 237 31.45 -19.74 57.19
C VAL A 237 29.95 -19.86 57.51
N GLY A 238 29.38 -18.84 58.16
CA GLY A 238 28.02 -18.85 58.69
C GLY A 238 26.92 -18.57 57.67
N SER A 239 25.70 -18.41 58.18
CA SER A 239 24.54 -17.97 57.39
C SER A 239 24.70 -16.55 56.83
N VAL A 240 25.50 -15.70 57.49
CA VAL A 240 25.79 -14.32 57.06
C VAL A 240 26.57 -14.31 55.75
N ARG A 241 27.69 -15.05 55.66
CA ARG A 241 28.44 -15.22 54.40
C ARG A 241 27.54 -15.74 53.27
N LYS A 242 26.74 -16.78 53.52
CA LYS A 242 25.81 -17.36 52.53
C LYS A 242 24.71 -16.39 52.09
N LYS A 243 24.24 -15.50 52.96
CA LYS A 243 23.31 -14.40 52.63
C LYS A 243 23.95 -13.42 51.64
N TYR A 244 25.19 -13.00 51.85
CA TYR A 244 25.88 -12.10 50.95
C TYR A 244 26.32 -12.78 49.63
N GLU A 245 26.80 -14.02 49.69
CA GLU A 245 27.11 -14.85 48.51
C GLU A 245 25.87 -15.06 47.62
N GLY A 246 24.73 -15.44 48.21
CA GLY A 246 23.46 -15.57 47.50
C GLY A 246 22.86 -14.24 47.03
N THR A 247 23.33 -13.10 47.55
CA THR A 247 22.99 -11.76 47.04
C THR A 247 23.91 -11.40 45.86
N LEU A 248 25.19 -11.72 45.94
CA LEU A 248 26.19 -11.55 44.88
C LEU A 248 25.81 -12.34 43.61
N GLN A 249 25.39 -13.61 43.76
CA GLN A 249 24.89 -14.42 42.65
C GLN A 249 23.61 -13.85 41.99
N LYS A 250 22.75 -13.16 42.76
CA LYS A 250 21.58 -12.46 42.21
C LYS A 250 21.99 -11.17 41.49
N PHE A 251 22.96 -10.44 42.04
CA PHE A 251 23.54 -9.25 41.42
C PHE A 251 24.15 -9.58 40.05
N PHE A 252 25.00 -10.62 39.97
CA PHE A 252 25.57 -11.08 38.69
C PHE A 252 24.51 -11.36 37.63
N LYS A 253 23.50 -12.18 37.97
CA LYS A 253 22.42 -12.56 37.05
C LYS A 253 21.62 -11.36 36.58
N LYS A 254 21.29 -10.43 37.48
CA LYS A 254 20.59 -9.19 37.12
C LYS A 254 21.44 -8.31 36.22
N ALA A 255 22.68 -8.00 36.61
CA ALA A 255 23.56 -7.11 35.86
C ALA A 255 23.89 -7.66 34.46
N PHE A 256 23.99 -8.99 34.33
CA PHE A 256 24.14 -9.66 33.04
C PHE A 256 22.90 -9.54 32.15
N GLU A 257 21.72 -9.91 32.65
CA GLU A 257 20.47 -9.84 31.86
C GLU A 257 20.08 -8.40 31.51
N ASP A 258 20.29 -7.43 32.41
CA ASP A 258 20.07 -6.01 32.16
C ASP A 258 21.00 -5.49 31.04
N TYR A 259 22.31 -5.83 31.07
CA TYR A 259 23.24 -5.46 30.00
C TYR A 259 22.94 -6.18 28.69
N LYS A 260 22.75 -7.50 28.72
CA LYS A 260 22.45 -8.35 27.56
C LYS A 260 21.21 -7.88 26.83
N ARG A 261 20.16 -7.48 27.55
CA ARG A 261 18.95 -6.88 26.98
C ARG A 261 19.27 -5.61 26.20
N ASN A 262 20.04 -4.69 26.79
CA ASN A 262 20.39 -3.43 26.14
C ASN A 262 21.29 -3.64 24.93
N ALA A 263 22.35 -4.45 25.06
CA ALA A 263 23.27 -4.79 23.98
C ALA A 263 22.55 -5.47 22.80
N PHE A 264 21.57 -6.34 23.06
CA PHE A 264 20.75 -6.94 21.99
C PHE A 264 19.81 -5.93 21.32
N MET A 265 19.21 -4.98 22.07
CA MET A 265 18.38 -3.92 21.47
C MET A 265 19.20 -2.94 20.63
N GLU A 266 20.40 -2.57 21.08
CA GLU A 266 21.33 -1.71 20.34
C GLU A 266 21.84 -2.41 19.06
N ALA A 267 22.18 -3.70 19.16
CA ALA A 267 22.55 -4.52 18.00
C ALA A 267 21.39 -4.66 17.00
N GLU A 268 20.16 -4.85 17.49
CA GLU A 268 18.96 -4.93 16.66
C GLU A 268 18.66 -3.61 15.94
N LEU A 269 18.86 -2.47 16.61
CA LEU A 269 18.74 -1.14 16.04
C LEU A 269 19.83 -0.89 14.98
N HIS A 270 21.09 -1.25 15.27
CA HIS A 270 22.19 -1.17 14.31
C HIS A 270 21.89 -2.01 13.06
N CYS A 271 21.44 -3.26 13.21
CA CYS A 271 20.97 -4.10 12.11
C CYS A 271 19.88 -3.42 11.28
N SER A 272 18.91 -2.78 11.93
CA SER A 272 17.79 -2.11 11.24
C SER A 272 18.28 -0.88 10.43
N ASN A 273 19.17 -0.09 11.01
CA ASN A 273 19.76 1.10 10.36
C ASN A 273 20.67 0.72 9.19
N ALA A 274 21.49 -0.33 9.35
CA ALA A 274 22.32 -0.88 8.28
C ALA A 274 21.45 -1.37 7.11
N LEU A 275 20.39 -2.13 7.37
CA LEU A 275 19.49 -2.61 6.32
C LEU A 275 18.72 -1.48 5.61
N GLN A 276 18.34 -0.40 6.30
CA GLN A 276 17.80 0.80 5.63
C GLN A 276 18.83 1.50 4.74
N SER A 277 20.11 1.51 5.14
CA SER A 277 21.21 2.02 4.31
C SER A 277 21.42 1.15 3.07
N MET A 278 21.43 -0.18 3.24
CA MET A 278 21.52 -1.15 2.15
C MET A 278 20.34 -1.05 1.19
N GLU A 279 19.10 -0.92 1.70
CA GLU A 279 17.92 -0.74 0.86
C GLU A 279 18.03 0.53 0.01
N ARG A 280 18.52 1.63 0.59
CA ARG A 280 18.75 2.88 -0.14
C ARG A 280 19.83 2.71 -1.22
N LYS A 281 21.01 2.16 -0.85
CA LYS A 281 22.12 1.90 -1.79
C LYS A 281 21.67 0.98 -2.95
N LEU A 282 20.97 -0.12 -2.65
CA LEU A 282 20.43 -1.06 -3.63
C LEU A 282 19.35 -0.41 -4.52
N ARG A 283 18.40 0.31 -3.94
CA ARG A 283 17.35 1.01 -4.68
C ARG A 283 17.94 2.03 -5.65
N THR A 284 19.00 2.75 -5.26
CA THR A 284 19.75 3.64 -6.17
C THR A 284 20.41 2.85 -7.30
N ALA A 285 21.05 1.71 -7.03
CA ALA A 285 21.64 0.86 -8.07
C ALA A 285 20.58 0.36 -9.08
N CYS A 286 19.40 -0.08 -8.62
CA CYS A 286 18.27 -0.47 -9.48
C CYS A 286 17.61 0.69 -10.27
N HIS A 287 17.97 1.95 -9.99
CA HIS A 287 17.44 3.13 -10.68
C HIS A 287 18.49 3.90 -11.51
N ALA A 288 19.73 3.40 -11.59
CA ALA A 288 20.74 3.94 -12.50
C ALA A 288 20.29 3.76 -13.97
N THR A 289 20.69 4.70 -14.83
CA THR A 289 20.34 4.68 -16.26
C THR A 289 20.93 3.49 -17.03
N GLU A 290 22.05 2.94 -16.56
CA GLU A 290 22.69 1.73 -17.07
C GLU A 290 22.60 0.56 -16.07
N ALA A 291 21.52 0.50 -15.28
CA ALA A 291 21.27 -0.58 -14.33
C ALA A 291 21.09 -1.93 -15.07
N ASN A 292 22.08 -2.80 -14.96
CA ASN A 292 22.01 -4.21 -15.36
C ASN A 292 22.04 -5.12 -14.13
N ILE A 293 21.61 -6.37 -14.29
CA ILE A 293 21.47 -7.30 -13.15
C ILE A 293 22.82 -7.65 -12.53
N ASP A 294 23.88 -7.81 -13.33
CA ASP A 294 25.23 -8.15 -12.85
C ASP A 294 25.84 -7.07 -11.93
N ASN A 295 25.70 -5.79 -12.31
CA ASN A 295 26.10 -4.64 -11.48
C ASN A 295 25.29 -4.57 -10.18
N VAL A 296 23.97 -4.84 -10.23
CA VAL A 296 23.10 -4.84 -9.04
C VAL A 296 23.43 -6.01 -8.11
N VAL A 297 23.74 -7.19 -8.64
CA VAL A 297 24.21 -8.35 -7.86
C VAL A 297 25.55 -8.04 -7.18
N LYS A 298 26.52 -7.45 -7.89
CA LYS A 298 27.81 -7.03 -7.31
C LYS A 298 27.66 -5.98 -6.20
N VAL A 299 26.72 -5.03 -6.36
CA VAL A 299 26.37 -4.10 -5.28
C VAL A 299 25.76 -4.87 -4.10
N LEU A 300 24.80 -5.76 -4.33
CA LEU A 300 24.15 -6.52 -3.26
C LEU A 300 25.15 -7.41 -2.48
N ASP A 301 26.08 -8.06 -3.16
CA ASP A 301 27.13 -8.90 -2.56
C ASP A 301 28.08 -8.10 -1.66
N GLY A 302 28.52 -6.92 -2.13
CA GLY A 302 29.29 -5.97 -1.32
C GLY A 302 28.51 -5.44 -0.11
N LEU A 303 27.19 -5.20 -0.24
CA LEU A 303 26.33 -4.79 0.87
C LEU A 303 26.12 -5.91 1.90
N VAL A 304 25.97 -7.16 1.46
CA VAL A 304 25.88 -8.33 2.35
C VAL A 304 27.20 -8.50 3.12
N SER A 305 28.33 -8.34 2.46
CA SER A 305 29.66 -8.39 3.09
C SER A 305 29.87 -7.26 4.11
N GLU A 306 29.47 -6.03 3.79
CA GLU A 306 29.49 -4.86 4.70
C GLU A 306 28.61 -5.12 5.95
N TYR A 307 27.44 -5.74 5.77
CA TYR A 307 26.54 -6.11 6.85
C TYR A 307 27.06 -7.28 7.70
N GLU A 308 27.65 -8.31 7.08
CA GLU A 308 28.20 -9.45 7.80
C GLU A 308 29.35 -9.05 8.73
N ALA A 309 30.23 -8.14 8.28
CA ALA A 309 31.34 -7.64 9.08
C ALA A 309 30.94 -6.63 10.18
N SER A 310 29.88 -5.83 9.96
CA SER A 310 29.51 -4.73 10.88
C SER A 310 28.38 -5.08 11.86
N CYS A 311 27.42 -5.90 11.46
CA CYS A 311 26.23 -6.20 12.26
C CYS A 311 26.39 -7.48 13.09
N HIS A 312 25.77 -7.49 14.27
CA HIS A 312 25.92 -8.53 15.29
C HIS A 312 24.56 -8.82 15.98
N GLY A 313 24.52 -9.85 16.82
CA GLY A 313 23.36 -10.16 17.67
C GLY A 313 22.36 -11.14 17.06
N PRO A 314 21.44 -11.69 17.89
CA PRO A 314 20.65 -12.88 17.54
C PRO A 314 19.69 -12.67 16.36
N GLY A 315 19.22 -11.44 16.13
CA GLY A 315 18.35 -11.10 15.00
C GLY A 315 19.07 -10.88 13.65
N LYS A 316 20.41 -10.83 13.62
CA LYS A 316 21.24 -10.48 12.44
C LYS A 316 20.79 -11.19 11.18
N TRP A 317 20.80 -12.52 11.21
CA TRP A 317 20.55 -13.39 10.06
C TRP A 317 19.07 -13.40 9.64
N GLN A 318 18.15 -13.36 10.61
CA GLN A 318 16.71 -13.30 10.32
C GLN A 318 16.34 -11.97 9.62
N LYS A 319 16.90 -10.84 10.08
CA LYS A 319 16.67 -9.54 9.43
C LYS A 319 17.31 -9.44 8.05
N LEU A 320 18.51 -9.99 7.88
CA LEU A 320 19.16 -10.08 6.56
C LEU A 320 18.35 -10.92 5.58
N ALA A 321 17.86 -12.09 5.98
CA ALA A 321 17.04 -12.96 5.13
C ALA A 321 15.74 -12.25 4.69
N MET A 322 15.04 -11.58 5.61
CA MET A 322 13.85 -10.78 5.27
C MET A 322 14.17 -9.61 4.33
N PHE A 323 15.34 -8.97 4.46
CA PHE A 323 15.78 -7.92 3.55
C PHE A 323 16.10 -8.46 2.15
N LEU A 324 16.80 -9.60 2.05
CA LEU A 324 17.12 -10.24 0.77
C LEU A 324 15.85 -10.67 0.03
N GLN A 325 14.89 -11.26 0.74
CA GLN A 325 13.57 -11.60 0.18
C GLN A 325 12.87 -10.35 -0.38
N LYS A 326 12.71 -9.28 0.42
CA LYS A 326 12.07 -8.03 -0.02
C LYS A 326 12.83 -7.32 -1.15
N SER A 327 14.15 -7.47 -1.20
CA SER A 327 15.00 -6.93 -2.27
C SER A 327 14.73 -7.63 -3.61
N LEU A 328 14.60 -8.96 -3.57
CA LEU A 328 14.24 -9.78 -4.72
C LEU A 328 12.80 -9.52 -5.18
N GLU A 329 11.84 -9.49 -4.26
CA GLU A 329 10.41 -9.27 -4.55
C GLU A 329 10.08 -7.84 -5.03
N GLY A 330 10.89 -6.85 -4.65
CA GLY A 330 10.69 -5.43 -5.00
C GLY A 330 11.73 -4.89 -6.00
N PRO A 331 12.75 -4.12 -5.55
CA PRO A 331 13.64 -3.37 -6.45
C PRO A 331 14.32 -4.18 -7.57
N ILE A 332 14.66 -5.45 -7.33
CA ILE A 332 15.31 -6.31 -8.33
C ILE A 332 14.29 -6.85 -9.34
N LEU A 333 13.11 -7.27 -8.88
CA LEU A 333 12.00 -7.66 -9.76
C LEU A 333 11.53 -6.48 -10.63
N ASP A 334 11.42 -5.28 -10.08
CA ASP A 334 10.97 -4.09 -10.84
C ASP A 334 12.01 -3.59 -11.84
N LEU A 335 13.31 -3.74 -11.56
CA LEU A 335 14.35 -3.59 -12.59
C LEU A 335 14.20 -4.66 -13.69
N THR A 336 13.98 -5.92 -13.30
CA THR A 336 13.86 -7.04 -14.24
C THR A 336 12.67 -6.86 -15.18
N LYS A 337 11.50 -6.45 -14.67
CA LYS A 337 10.33 -6.06 -15.48
C LYS A 337 10.69 -4.95 -16.47
N ARG A 338 11.29 -3.85 -15.97
CA ARG A 338 11.66 -2.67 -16.78
C ARG A 338 12.62 -3.02 -17.92
N LEU A 339 13.57 -3.92 -17.70
CA LEU A 339 14.48 -4.43 -18.73
C LEU A 339 13.75 -5.30 -19.77
N ILE A 340 12.81 -6.15 -19.33
CA ILE A 340 11.95 -6.94 -20.23
C ILE A 340 11.04 -6.02 -21.07
N ASP A 341 10.44 -5.00 -20.47
CA ASP A 341 9.59 -4.01 -21.15
C ASP A 341 10.39 -3.18 -22.15
N GLN A 342 11.61 -2.75 -21.80
CA GLN A 342 12.54 -2.06 -22.69
C GLN A 342 12.86 -2.92 -23.92
N VAL A 343 13.29 -4.18 -23.72
CA VAL A 343 13.56 -5.15 -24.81
C VAL A 343 12.30 -5.42 -25.64
N GLY A 344 11.12 -5.45 -25.01
CA GLY A 344 9.83 -5.54 -25.69
C GLY A 344 9.55 -4.32 -26.58
N SER A 345 9.84 -3.11 -26.09
CA SER A 345 9.67 -1.87 -26.86
C SER A 345 10.66 -1.78 -28.04
N GLU A 346 11.90 -2.24 -27.86
CA GLU A 346 12.91 -2.30 -28.92
C GLU A 346 12.54 -3.33 -29.98
N LYS A 347 12.10 -4.53 -29.57
CA LYS A 347 11.55 -5.56 -30.45
C LYS A 347 10.35 -5.05 -31.26
N ASN A 348 9.41 -4.36 -30.62
CA ASN A 348 8.27 -3.74 -31.30
C ASN A 348 8.70 -2.63 -32.26
N THR A 349 9.69 -1.82 -31.89
CA THR A 349 10.29 -0.79 -32.76
C THR A 349 10.98 -1.41 -33.98
N LEU A 350 11.68 -2.53 -33.79
CA LEU A 350 12.29 -3.30 -34.89
C LEU A 350 11.21 -3.94 -35.78
N LEU A 351 10.14 -4.50 -35.23
CA LEU A 351 9.00 -5.00 -35.99
C LEU A 351 8.33 -3.93 -36.86
N LEU A 352 8.15 -2.71 -36.33
CA LEU A 352 7.62 -1.57 -37.10
C LEU A 352 8.59 -1.13 -38.21
N LYS A 353 9.91 -1.16 -37.95
CA LYS A 353 10.92 -0.92 -39.00
C LYS A 353 10.90 -1.99 -40.08
N CYS A 354 10.76 -3.27 -39.71
CA CYS A 354 10.64 -4.38 -40.67
C CYS A 354 9.39 -4.21 -41.54
N ARG A 355 8.22 -3.97 -40.96
CA ARG A 355 6.99 -3.68 -41.71
C ARG A 355 7.14 -2.48 -42.65
N SER A 356 7.75 -1.38 -42.19
CA SER A 356 8.03 -0.22 -43.06
C SER A 356 8.98 -0.54 -44.22
N ILE A 357 9.86 -1.54 -44.08
CA ILE A 357 10.73 -2.02 -45.16
C ILE A 357 9.96 -2.97 -46.10
N GLU A 358 9.11 -3.85 -45.56
CA GLU A 358 8.19 -4.72 -46.32
C GLU A 358 7.21 -3.89 -47.17
N ASP A 359 6.60 -2.85 -46.61
CA ASP A 359 5.71 -1.91 -47.31
C ASP A 359 6.43 -1.19 -48.45
N LYS A 360 7.68 -0.74 -48.23
CA LYS A 360 8.52 -0.09 -49.25
C LYS A 360 8.92 -1.06 -50.36
N LEU A 361 9.27 -2.31 -50.02
CA LEU A 361 9.51 -3.37 -50.98
C LEU A 361 8.25 -3.68 -51.81
N GLY A 362 7.08 -3.77 -51.17
CA GLY A 362 5.80 -3.96 -51.86
C GLY A 362 5.43 -2.80 -52.77
N LEU A 363 5.76 -1.56 -52.42
CA LEU A 363 5.55 -0.38 -53.27
C LEU A 363 6.51 -0.38 -54.47
N LEU A 364 7.79 -0.66 -54.25
CA LEU A 364 8.80 -0.79 -55.31
C LEU A 364 8.47 -1.94 -56.27
N ASN A 365 8.02 -3.08 -55.75
CA ASN A 365 7.61 -4.22 -56.57
C ASN A 365 6.39 -3.86 -57.46
N LYS A 366 5.39 -3.15 -56.91
CA LYS A 366 4.25 -2.65 -57.70
C LYS A 366 4.67 -1.61 -58.76
N GLN A 367 5.67 -0.77 -58.47
CA GLN A 367 6.24 0.13 -59.47
C GLN A 367 7.00 -0.63 -60.57
N LEU A 368 7.73 -1.70 -60.22
CA LEU A 368 8.41 -2.57 -61.17
C LEU A 368 7.40 -3.31 -62.06
N GLU A 369 6.38 -3.96 -61.48
CA GLU A 369 5.29 -4.61 -62.21
C GLU A 369 4.55 -3.64 -63.16
N ALA A 370 4.28 -2.41 -62.72
CA ALA A 370 3.68 -1.38 -63.56
C ALA A 370 4.61 -0.93 -64.70
N SER A 371 5.92 -0.84 -64.45
CA SER A 371 6.93 -0.52 -65.46
C SER A 371 7.08 -1.65 -66.49
N GLU A 372 7.13 -2.90 -66.05
CA GLU A 372 7.20 -4.07 -66.92
C GLU A 372 5.92 -4.26 -67.74
N LYS A 373 4.75 -3.98 -67.16
CA LYS A 373 3.48 -3.96 -67.88
C LYS A 373 3.43 -2.83 -68.92
N SER A 374 3.89 -1.63 -68.57
CA SER A 374 4.00 -0.53 -69.53
C SER A 374 4.95 -0.87 -70.69
N LYS A 375 6.08 -1.52 -70.39
CA LYS A 375 7.05 -2.03 -71.37
C LYS A 375 6.46 -3.13 -72.27
N SER A 376 5.65 -4.04 -71.74
CA SER A 376 5.02 -5.10 -72.54
C SER A 376 3.89 -4.55 -73.43
N GLU A 377 3.11 -3.58 -72.95
CA GLU A 377 2.15 -2.84 -73.77
C GLU A 377 2.86 -2.02 -74.88
N TYR A 378 4.04 -1.45 -74.60
CA TYR A 378 4.85 -0.75 -75.60
C TYR A 378 5.40 -1.69 -76.68
N LEU A 379 5.92 -2.86 -76.28
CA LEU A 379 6.36 -3.92 -77.19
C LEU A 379 5.21 -4.41 -78.07
N LYS A 380 4.05 -4.68 -77.48
CA LYS A 380 2.88 -5.17 -78.21
C LYS A 380 2.40 -4.20 -79.29
N ARG A 381 2.36 -2.89 -79.00
CA ARG A 381 2.06 -1.85 -80.00
C ARG A 381 3.10 -1.81 -81.13
N TYR A 382 4.36 -2.12 -80.82
CA TYR A 382 5.44 -2.23 -81.82
C TYR A 382 5.25 -3.45 -82.72
N GLU A 383 4.89 -4.61 -82.15
CA GLU A 383 4.58 -5.83 -82.90
C GLU A 383 3.31 -5.68 -83.76
N GLU A 384 2.26 -5.03 -83.25
CA GLU A 384 1.04 -4.70 -84.00
C GLU A 384 1.38 -3.79 -85.21
N SER A 385 2.21 -2.75 -85.01
CA SER A 385 2.66 -1.87 -86.10
C SER A 385 3.55 -2.58 -87.14
N ILE A 386 4.35 -3.57 -86.73
CA ILE A 386 5.12 -4.43 -87.65
C ILE A 386 4.19 -5.39 -88.41
N GLY A 387 3.16 -5.91 -87.74
CA GLY A 387 2.12 -6.75 -88.35
C GLY A 387 1.34 -6.02 -89.44
N ASP A 388 0.93 -4.78 -89.20
CA ASP A 388 0.22 -3.97 -90.20
C ASP A 388 1.12 -3.56 -91.38
N LYS A 389 2.41 -3.28 -91.15
CA LYS A 389 3.39 -3.13 -92.24
C LYS A 389 3.53 -4.40 -93.10
N LYS A 390 3.41 -5.59 -92.49
CA LYS A 390 3.41 -6.87 -93.21
C LYS A 390 2.16 -7.02 -94.10
N LYS A 391 0.96 -6.81 -93.54
CA LYS A 391 -0.30 -6.82 -94.31
C LYS A 391 -0.23 -5.87 -95.52
N LEU A 392 0.29 -4.66 -95.31
CA LEU A 392 0.45 -3.68 -96.38
C LEU A 392 1.40 -4.18 -97.47
N ALA A 393 2.51 -4.85 -97.11
CA ALA A 393 3.43 -5.44 -98.07
C ALA A 393 2.80 -6.60 -98.88
N ASP A 394 1.93 -7.41 -98.25
CA ASP A 394 1.20 -8.49 -98.91
C ASP A 394 0.10 -7.96 -99.86
N GLU A 395 -0.57 -6.85 -99.49
CA GLU A 395 -1.47 -6.10 -100.39
C GLU A 395 -0.72 -5.45 -101.57
N TYR A 396 0.51 -4.97 -101.37
CA TYR A 396 1.35 -4.49 -102.47
C TYR A 396 1.87 -5.62 -103.36
N MET A 397 2.26 -6.78 -102.80
CA MET A 397 2.64 -7.96 -103.61
C MET A 397 1.50 -8.45 -104.49
N SER A 398 0.29 -8.57 -103.94
CA SER A 398 -0.90 -9.01 -104.69
C SER A 398 -1.39 -7.98 -105.72
N ARG A 399 -1.11 -6.69 -105.53
CA ARG A 399 -1.26 -5.67 -106.60
C ARG A 399 -0.16 -5.78 -107.66
N ILE A 400 1.09 -6.03 -107.28
CA ILE A 400 2.21 -6.14 -108.23
C ILE A 400 2.00 -7.35 -109.18
N THR A 401 1.58 -8.51 -108.67
CA THR A 401 1.33 -9.69 -109.53
C THR A 401 0.16 -9.47 -110.52
N ASN A 402 -0.89 -8.74 -110.12
CA ASN A 402 -2.00 -8.38 -111.01
C ASN A 402 -1.65 -7.24 -112.00
N LEU A 403 -0.67 -6.39 -111.69
CA LEU A 403 -0.16 -5.38 -112.62
C LEU A 403 0.87 -5.97 -113.61
N GLN A 404 1.63 -6.99 -113.21
CA GLN A 404 2.60 -7.67 -114.08
C GLN A 404 1.94 -8.44 -115.24
N SER A 405 0.72 -8.98 -115.06
CA SER A 405 -0.06 -9.52 -116.18
C SER A 405 -0.61 -8.44 -117.12
N SER A 406 -0.80 -7.21 -116.62
CA SER A 406 -1.45 -6.11 -117.34
C SER A 406 -0.47 -5.19 -118.07
N CYS A 407 0.78 -5.04 -117.60
CA CYS A 407 1.77 -4.12 -118.19
C CYS A 407 2.50 -4.68 -119.43
N SER A 408 2.18 -5.88 -119.91
CA SER A 408 2.73 -6.42 -121.17
C SER A 408 2.19 -5.74 -122.44
N SER A 409 1.26 -4.79 -122.30
CA SER A 409 0.76 -3.93 -123.39
C SER A 409 1.11 -2.45 -123.21
N LEU A 410 2.19 -2.13 -122.46
CA LEU A 410 2.77 -0.78 -122.39
C LEU A 410 3.46 -0.42 -123.72
N GLY A 411 2.65 -0.22 -124.76
CA GLY A 411 3.06 -0.18 -126.16
C GLY A 411 2.56 1.01 -126.96
N GLU A 412 2.08 2.09 -126.33
CA GLU A 412 2.10 3.47 -126.88
C GLU A 412 1.50 4.52 -125.90
N ARG A 413 2.06 5.74 -125.93
CA ARG A 413 1.64 6.98 -125.20
C ARG A 413 1.83 6.92 -123.66
N CYS A 414 2.74 7.65 -123.02
CA CYS A 414 3.05 9.11 -123.03
C CYS A 414 1.91 9.99 -122.48
N SER A 415 2.15 11.12 -121.80
CA SER A 415 3.31 11.64 -121.03
C SER A 415 2.94 13.07 -120.59
N SER A 416 2.90 13.38 -119.28
CA SER A 416 2.84 14.78 -118.81
C SER A 416 2.99 14.91 -117.28
N LEU A 417 3.89 15.81 -116.85
CA LEU A 417 3.64 16.97 -115.94
C LEU A 417 2.89 16.78 -114.59
N LEU A 418 3.22 17.49 -113.50
CA LEU A 418 4.35 18.37 -113.16
C LEU A 418 4.39 18.60 -111.62
N LYS A 419 5.57 18.99 -111.12
CA LYS A 419 5.91 19.52 -109.79
C LYS A 419 4.90 20.56 -109.23
N THR A 420 4.80 20.63 -107.90
CA THR A 420 5.09 21.85 -107.07
C THR A 420 5.18 21.47 -105.58
N LEU A 421 6.21 21.92 -104.86
CA LEU A 421 6.44 21.59 -103.43
C LEU A 421 7.43 22.59 -102.78
N ASP A 422 6.96 23.78 -102.39
CA ASP A 422 7.78 24.82 -101.73
C ASP A 422 6.91 25.74 -100.84
N SER A 423 7.57 26.58 -100.01
CA SER A 423 7.08 27.84 -99.37
C SER A 423 6.52 27.92 -97.92
N ALA A 424 6.96 27.10 -96.94
CA ALA A 424 6.61 27.34 -95.52
C ALA A 424 7.74 27.13 -94.49
N LYS A 425 8.28 28.22 -93.91
CA LYS A 425 9.19 28.30 -92.74
C LYS A 425 9.08 29.70 -92.08
N GLN A 426 9.66 29.85 -90.86
CA GLN A 426 9.94 31.10 -90.10
C GLN A 426 8.73 31.82 -89.43
N GLU A 427 8.87 32.17 -88.13
CA GLU A 427 8.37 33.47 -87.55
C GLU A 427 8.70 33.71 -86.04
N SER A 428 8.59 32.72 -85.16
CA SER A 428 8.39 32.99 -83.70
C SER A 428 9.68 33.24 -82.86
N LEU A 429 10.07 34.51 -82.61
CA LEU A 429 11.35 34.83 -81.93
C LEU A 429 11.38 35.87 -80.77
N ASP A 430 10.33 36.67 -80.51
CA ASP A 430 10.51 38.00 -79.86
C ASP A 430 10.31 38.16 -78.32
N TRP A 431 9.89 37.13 -77.56
CA TRP A 431 9.30 37.33 -76.21
C TRP A 431 10.25 37.52 -74.99
N GLN A 432 11.45 38.08 -75.16
CA GLN A 432 12.55 37.89 -74.19
C GLN A 432 12.61 38.82 -72.94
N ARG A 433 12.02 40.02 -72.91
CA ARG A 433 12.76 41.19 -72.36
C ARG A 433 12.01 42.18 -71.42
N LYS A 434 11.39 41.79 -70.28
CA LYS A 434 10.48 42.74 -69.57
C LYS A 434 10.19 42.75 -68.03
N TYR A 435 10.88 42.04 -67.10
CA TYR A 435 10.42 42.04 -65.67
C TYR A 435 11.47 42.14 -64.54
N GLU A 436 12.64 42.74 -64.77
CA GLU A 436 13.79 42.66 -63.85
C GLU A 436 14.03 43.91 -62.96
N GLN A 437 12.98 44.66 -62.58
CA GLN A 437 13.17 46.09 -62.17
C GLN A 437 12.37 46.66 -60.97
N VAL A 438 11.86 45.84 -60.02
CA VAL A 438 10.94 46.37 -58.96
C VAL A 438 11.37 46.13 -57.50
N LEU A 439 11.95 44.98 -57.14
CA LEU A 439 12.00 44.51 -55.74
C LEU A 439 13.12 45.08 -54.84
N SER A 440 13.89 46.06 -55.29
CA SER A 440 15.07 46.60 -54.57
C SER A 440 14.76 47.74 -53.58
N LYS A 441 13.54 47.81 -53.02
CA LYS A 441 13.01 49.08 -52.44
C LYS A 441 12.34 48.98 -51.05
N GLN A 442 12.73 48.02 -50.21
CA GLN A 442 12.05 47.76 -48.92
C GLN A 442 13.02 47.46 -47.74
N LYS A 443 14.18 48.12 -47.69
CA LYS A 443 15.25 47.81 -46.72
C LYS A 443 15.96 49.06 -46.16
N ALA A 444 15.19 50.09 -45.80
CA ALA A 444 15.75 51.43 -45.52
C ALA A 444 15.00 52.27 -44.46
N GLU A 445 14.08 51.70 -43.66
CA GLU A 445 13.22 52.48 -42.73
C GLU A 445 13.23 52.02 -41.26
N GLU A 446 13.99 50.99 -40.88
CA GLU A 446 14.02 50.48 -39.49
C GLU A 446 15.21 51.00 -38.64
N ASP A 447 16.22 51.62 -39.27
CA ASP A 447 17.38 52.23 -38.57
C ASP A 447 17.01 53.44 -37.66
N GLN A 448 15.75 53.87 -37.69
CA GLN A 448 15.22 54.95 -36.85
C GLN A 448 14.96 54.52 -35.38
N ALA A 449 15.14 53.24 -35.04
CA ALA A 449 15.07 52.71 -33.67
C ALA A 449 16.38 52.89 -32.84
N SER A 450 17.33 53.71 -33.31
CA SER A 450 18.67 53.90 -32.73
C SER A 450 18.73 54.81 -31.49
N SER A 451 17.63 55.47 -31.14
CA SER A 451 17.53 56.55 -30.13
C SER A 451 18.04 56.25 -28.70
N GLU A 452 17.29 55.45 -27.94
CA GLU A 452 17.10 55.76 -26.50
C GLU A 452 17.92 54.92 -25.51
N ILE A 453 18.39 53.73 -25.92
CA ILE A 453 19.04 52.77 -25.01
C ILE A 453 20.49 53.19 -24.64
N ALA A 454 21.13 54.06 -25.43
CA ALA A 454 22.51 54.48 -25.21
C ALA A 454 22.72 55.38 -23.98
N VAL A 455 21.68 56.12 -23.54
CA VAL A 455 21.82 57.19 -22.53
C VAL A 455 21.84 56.65 -21.09
N LEU A 456 21.28 55.46 -20.84
CA LEU A 456 21.06 54.92 -19.49
C LEU A 456 22.21 54.05 -18.92
N LYS A 457 23.38 53.98 -19.57
CA LYS A 457 24.57 53.26 -19.04
C LYS A 457 25.63 54.14 -18.37
N SER A 458 25.45 55.45 -18.32
CA SER A 458 26.45 56.44 -17.90
C SER A 458 26.54 56.72 -16.39
N ARG A 459 25.82 55.98 -15.53
CA ARG A 459 25.59 56.39 -14.13
C ARG A 459 25.78 55.33 -13.03
N SER A 460 26.76 54.43 -13.18
CA SER A 460 27.08 53.41 -12.15
C SER A 460 28.59 53.16 -11.89
N SER A 461 29.48 54.09 -12.25
CA SER A 461 30.95 53.98 -12.07
C SER A 461 31.48 54.59 -10.76
N ALA A 462 30.62 54.78 -9.74
CA ALA A 462 30.91 55.57 -8.54
C ALA A 462 31.07 54.75 -7.22
N ALA A 463 31.37 53.45 -7.34
CA ALA A 463 31.41 52.53 -6.20
C ALA A 463 32.79 51.92 -5.89
N GLU A 464 33.68 51.75 -6.87
CA GLU A 464 34.96 51.04 -6.69
C GLU A 464 36.05 51.87 -6.00
N ALA A 465 35.89 53.20 -5.94
CA ALA A 465 36.85 54.15 -5.36
C ALA A 465 36.97 54.12 -3.81
N ARG A 466 36.29 53.21 -3.10
CA ARG A 466 36.30 53.13 -1.62
C ARG A 466 37.11 51.98 -1.03
N LEU A 467 37.70 51.10 -1.85
CA LEU A 467 38.39 49.90 -1.36
C LEU A 467 39.92 50.07 -1.21
N ALA A 468 40.49 51.19 -1.68
CA ALA A 468 41.94 51.45 -1.64
C ALA A 468 42.44 52.13 -0.34
N ALA A 469 41.63 52.99 0.28
CA ALA A 469 42.06 53.88 1.37
C ALA A 469 42.28 53.21 2.74
N ALA A 470 42.06 51.89 2.86
CA ALA A 470 42.08 51.16 4.14
C ALA A 470 43.39 50.40 4.41
N ARG A 471 44.48 50.67 3.67
CA ARG A 471 45.75 49.91 3.76
C ARG A 471 46.99 50.70 4.18
N GLU A 472 46.96 52.03 4.17
CA GLU A 472 48.14 52.85 4.54
C GLU A 472 48.30 53.10 6.05
N GLN A 473 47.27 52.88 6.87
CA GLN A 473 47.33 53.17 8.31
C GLN A 473 48.04 52.09 9.16
N ALA A 474 48.64 51.08 8.53
CA ALA A 474 49.25 49.93 9.21
C ALA A 474 50.79 50.00 9.38
N GLN A 475 51.46 51.03 8.82
CA GLN A 475 52.93 51.15 8.86
C GLN A 475 53.47 52.12 9.95
N SER A 476 52.61 52.58 10.87
CA SER A 476 52.99 53.52 11.94
C SER A 476 53.72 52.88 13.14
N ALA A 477 53.93 51.56 13.15
CA ALA A 477 54.53 50.83 14.27
C ALA A 477 56.02 50.50 14.09
N GLN A 478 56.69 51.08 13.08
CA GLN A 478 58.11 50.85 12.78
C GLN A 478 59.02 51.83 13.55
N GLU A 479 58.72 52.06 14.83
CA GLU A 479 59.45 52.99 15.73
C GLU A 479 60.64 52.31 16.46
N GLU A 480 60.90 51.02 16.21
CA GLU A 480 62.00 50.23 16.82
C GLU A 480 63.44 50.69 16.44
N ALA A 481 63.62 51.87 15.82
CA ALA A 481 64.90 52.38 15.34
C ALA A 481 65.61 53.37 16.29
N GLU A 482 64.95 53.88 17.33
CA GLU A 482 65.51 54.85 18.30
C GLU A 482 66.43 54.20 19.37
N GLU A 483 67.43 53.40 18.94
CA GLU A 483 68.42 52.74 19.83
C GLU A 483 69.27 53.71 20.69
N TRP A 484 69.18 55.03 20.41
CA TRP A 484 70.28 55.96 20.60
C TRP A 484 70.48 56.53 22.00
N LYS A 485 69.61 56.20 22.98
CA LYS A 485 69.76 56.65 24.37
C LYS A 485 70.39 55.64 25.34
N ARG A 486 71.05 54.59 24.82
CA ARG A 486 72.11 53.83 25.53
C ARG A 486 73.39 54.68 25.81
N LYS A 487 73.23 55.97 26.11
CA LYS A 487 74.29 56.99 26.26
C LYS A 487 74.26 57.72 27.62
N TYR A 488 73.32 57.42 28.51
CA TYR A 488 73.18 58.10 29.80
C TYR A 488 73.98 57.42 30.93
N ASP A 489 74.02 56.09 30.98
CA ASP A 489 74.53 55.27 32.11
C ASP A 489 76.06 55.20 32.26
N ILE A 490 76.79 56.08 31.57
CA ILE A 490 78.26 56.18 31.63
C ILE A 490 78.70 57.27 32.63
N ALA A 491 77.96 58.39 32.72
CA ALA A 491 78.38 59.57 33.49
C ALA A 491 78.37 59.42 35.03
N PHE A 492 77.61 58.47 35.58
CA PHE A 492 77.39 58.38 37.04
C PHE A 492 78.58 57.75 37.82
N ARG A 493 79.46 57.00 37.16
CA ARG A 493 80.45 56.14 37.87
C ARG A 493 81.70 56.86 38.36
N GLU A 494 82.04 58.03 37.81
CA GLU A 494 83.29 58.73 38.13
C GLU A 494 83.26 59.48 39.47
N ALA A 495 82.07 59.80 39.99
CA ALA A 495 81.90 60.57 41.23
C ALA A 495 82.29 59.83 42.53
N LYS A 496 82.57 58.52 42.48
CA LYS A 496 82.75 57.68 43.69
C LYS A 496 84.15 57.72 44.31
N ALA A 497 85.17 58.17 43.60
CA ALA A 497 86.59 58.00 43.96
C ALA A 497 87.17 59.07 44.94
N ALA A 498 86.33 59.87 45.61
CA ALA A 498 86.76 61.20 46.07
C ALA A 498 87.53 61.29 47.41
N LEU A 499 87.18 60.50 48.46
CA LEU A 499 87.50 60.94 49.83
C LEU A 499 87.69 59.87 50.92
N GLU A 500 88.57 58.89 50.70
CA GLU A 500 89.13 58.00 51.73
C GLU A 500 90.07 58.71 52.75
N LYS A 501 89.91 60.03 52.95
CA LYS A 501 90.89 60.91 53.63
C LYS A 501 90.66 61.14 55.14
N ALA A 502 89.62 60.55 55.73
CA ALA A 502 89.29 60.78 57.15
C ALA A 502 90.07 59.89 58.16
N ALA A 503 90.74 58.83 57.69
CA ALA A 503 91.16 57.70 58.54
C ALA A 503 92.43 57.90 59.39
N ILE A 504 93.04 59.09 59.42
CA ILE A 504 94.44 59.29 59.90
C ILE A 504 94.53 59.76 61.38
N VAL A 505 93.42 60.14 62.02
CA VAL A 505 93.44 60.90 63.29
C VAL A 505 93.48 60.02 64.57
N GLN A 506 93.42 58.70 64.46
CA GLN A 506 93.27 57.80 65.63
C GLN A 506 94.56 57.61 66.49
N GLU A 507 95.75 57.83 65.95
CA GLU A 507 96.94 57.08 66.42
C GLU A 507 97.84 57.75 67.50
N ARG A 508 97.49 58.93 68.02
CA ARG A 508 98.42 59.74 68.85
C ARG A 508 98.11 59.89 70.34
N THR A 509 96.87 59.69 70.80
CA THR A 509 96.48 59.90 72.21
C THR A 509 96.63 58.67 73.11
N SER A 510 96.95 57.50 72.56
CA SER A 510 96.92 56.21 73.26
C SER A 510 98.23 55.77 73.93
N LYS A 511 99.36 56.46 73.71
CA LYS A 511 100.70 55.93 74.02
C LYS A 511 101.28 56.32 75.40
N GLU A 512 100.61 57.16 76.19
CA GLU A 512 101.09 57.59 77.53
C GLU A 512 100.35 56.96 78.72
N THR A 513 99.10 56.51 78.55
CA THR A 513 98.37 55.78 79.61
C THR A 513 99.01 54.43 79.94
N GLN A 514 99.62 53.77 78.94
CA GLN A 514 100.09 52.39 79.04
C GLN A 514 101.09 52.16 80.19
N LYS A 515 102.06 53.07 80.34
CA LYS A 515 103.24 52.88 81.21
C LYS A 515 102.96 52.95 82.72
N ARG A 516 101.71 53.18 83.13
CA ARG A 516 101.28 53.07 84.54
C ARG A 516 100.42 51.84 84.83
N GLU A 517 99.93 51.12 83.83
CA GLU A 517 99.32 49.81 84.04
C GLU A 517 100.38 48.74 84.31
N ASP A 518 101.48 48.76 83.54
CA ASP A 518 102.38 47.61 83.42
C ASP A 518 103.07 47.21 84.75
N ALA A 519 103.29 48.17 85.65
CA ALA A 519 103.85 47.91 86.98
C ALA A 519 102.86 47.26 87.98
N LEU A 520 101.54 47.43 87.80
CA LEU A 520 100.53 46.71 88.59
C LEU A 520 100.21 45.34 87.99
N ARG A 521 100.37 45.20 86.65
CA ARG A 521 100.12 43.93 85.94
C ARG A 521 101.01 42.79 86.42
N GLU A 522 102.26 43.05 86.83
CA GLU A 522 103.22 41.99 87.18
C GLU A 522 102.91 41.29 88.51
N GLU A 523 102.49 42.02 89.55
CA GLU A 523 102.01 41.40 90.80
C GLU A 523 100.66 40.69 90.62
N PHE A 524 99.76 41.25 89.80
CA PHE A 524 98.53 40.56 89.41
C PHE A 524 98.81 39.30 88.57
N ALA A 525 99.82 39.28 87.72
CA ALA A 525 100.11 38.16 86.81
C ALA A 525 100.41 36.85 87.53
N ILE A 526 101.09 36.88 88.68
CA ILE A 526 101.42 35.66 89.44
C ILE A 526 100.15 35.08 90.09
N SER A 527 99.28 35.93 90.65
CA SER A 527 97.99 35.49 91.19
C SER A 527 96.99 35.09 90.07
N LEU A 528 97.09 35.73 88.89
CA LEU A 528 96.41 35.27 87.69
C LEU A 528 96.87 33.87 87.31
N ALA A 529 98.17 33.57 87.22
CA ALA A 529 98.66 32.29 86.70
C ALA A 529 98.08 31.05 87.43
N GLU A 530 97.95 31.09 88.76
CA GLU A 530 97.31 30.01 89.53
C GLU A 530 95.80 29.92 89.25
N LYS A 531 95.12 31.06 89.11
CA LYS A 531 93.70 31.11 88.73
C LYS A 531 93.48 30.82 87.24
N GLU A 532 94.47 31.01 86.38
CA GLU A 532 94.43 30.72 84.95
C GLU A 532 94.45 29.21 84.69
N GLU A 533 95.12 28.39 85.48
CA GLU A 533 95.00 26.92 85.35
C GLU A 533 93.67 26.40 85.90
N GLU A 534 93.17 26.92 87.04
CA GLU A 534 91.79 26.64 87.46
C GLU A 534 90.74 27.12 86.43
N LEU A 535 91.00 28.24 85.76
CA LEU A 535 90.17 28.75 84.68
C LEU A 535 90.35 27.97 83.38
N LYS A 536 91.53 27.43 83.05
CA LYS A 536 91.75 26.57 81.88
C LYS A 536 91.01 25.25 81.99
N ASP A 537 91.08 24.56 83.12
CA ASP A 537 90.32 23.31 83.31
C ASP A 537 88.81 23.54 83.28
N LYS A 538 88.33 24.66 83.86
CA LYS A 538 86.92 25.07 83.77
C LYS A 538 86.55 25.57 82.36
N ALA A 539 87.42 26.29 81.68
CA ALA A 539 87.22 26.80 80.32
C ALA A 539 87.21 25.67 79.30
N ALA A 540 88.06 24.65 79.42
CA ALA A 540 88.01 23.47 78.55
C ALA A 540 86.69 22.70 78.73
N LYS A 541 86.15 22.64 79.96
CA LYS A 541 84.84 22.02 80.25
C LYS A 541 83.67 22.88 79.76
N ILE A 542 83.77 24.20 79.86
CA ILE A 542 82.81 25.16 79.30
C ILE A 542 82.86 25.13 77.77
N GLU A 543 84.05 25.15 77.17
CA GLU A 543 84.27 25.10 75.73
C GLU A 543 83.75 23.79 75.15
N TYR A 544 84.01 22.64 75.78
CA TYR A 544 83.39 21.38 75.38
C TYR A 544 81.86 21.43 75.46
N ALA A 545 81.30 22.00 76.55
CA ALA A 545 79.86 22.20 76.69
C ALA A 545 79.30 23.20 75.66
N GLU A 546 80.06 24.22 75.26
CA GLU A 546 79.72 25.21 74.23
C GLU A 546 79.88 24.66 72.81
N GLN A 547 80.82 23.76 72.56
CA GLN A 547 80.93 22.98 71.31
C GLN A 547 79.73 22.03 71.19
N CYS A 548 79.32 21.35 72.27
CA CYS A 548 78.07 20.60 72.31
C CYS A 548 76.84 21.52 72.10
N LEU A 549 76.78 22.69 72.76
CA LEU A 549 75.65 23.63 72.64
C LEU A 549 75.58 24.32 71.27
N THR A 550 76.72 24.59 70.62
CA THR A 550 76.76 25.15 69.26
C THR A 550 76.41 24.09 68.23
N THR A 551 76.84 22.84 68.41
CA THR A 551 76.38 21.70 67.61
C THR A 551 74.87 21.53 67.73
N LEU A 552 74.32 21.44 68.95
CA LEU A 552 72.88 21.36 69.19
C LEU A 552 72.12 22.60 68.69
N LYS A 553 72.69 23.81 68.76
CA LYS A 553 72.09 25.03 68.17
C LYS A 553 72.09 24.99 66.63
N LEU A 554 73.12 24.41 66.00
CA LEU A 554 73.18 24.23 64.54
C LEU A 554 72.19 23.14 64.09
N GLU A 555 72.10 22.03 64.81
CA GLU A 555 71.09 20.99 64.58
C GLU A 555 69.66 21.52 64.79
N LEU A 556 69.40 22.26 65.88
CA LEU A 556 68.12 22.92 66.12
C LEU A 556 67.79 23.94 65.03
N LYS A 557 68.77 24.70 64.54
CA LYS A 557 68.59 25.67 63.45
C LYS A 557 68.33 24.97 62.11
N ALA A 558 69.01 23.86 61.83
CA ALA A 558 68.78 23.03 60.66
C ALA A 558 67.40 22.35 60.70
N ALA A 559 67.02 21.77 61.84
CA ALA A 559 65.69 21.22 62.08
C ALA A 559 64.61 22.28 61.93
N LYS A 560 64.82 23.48 62.51
CA LYS A 560 63.91 24.61 62.31
C LYS A 560 63.80 25.01 60.85
N SER A 561 64.90 25.14 60.11
CA SER A 561 64.82 25.46 58.67
C SER A 561 64.12 24.39 57.83
N LYS A 562 64.10 23.12 58.27
CA LYS A 562 63.30 22.05 57.66
C LYS A 562 61.81 22.15 58.02
N VAL A 563 61.47 22.58 59.24
CA VAL A 563 60.08 22.88 59.62
C VAL A 563 59.59 24.10 58.84
N ASP A 564 60.39 25.17 58.76
CA ASP A 564 60.07 26.38 57.99
C ASP A 564 59.90 26.06 56.48
N SER A 565 60.67 25.11 55.92
CA SER A 565 60.47 24.66 54.53
C SER A 565 59.23 23.78 54.34
N TYR A 566 58.95 22.86 55.27
CA TYR A 566 57.72 22.06 55.21
C TYR A 566 56.47 22.93 55.40
N ASP A 567 56.48 23.96 56.24
CA ASP A 567 55.36 24.91 56.36
C ASP A 567 55.18 25.75 55.08
N ALA A 568 56.25 26.06 54.36
CA ALA A 568 56.18 26.70 53.04
C ALA A 568 55.58 25.75 51.97
N GLU A 569 56.03 24.49 51.92
CA GLU A 569 55.47 23.45 51.04
C GLU A 569 53.98 23.22 51.34
N ILE A 570 53.63 23.00 52.61
CA ILE A 570 52.24 22.86 53.09
C ILE A 570 51.41 24.10 52.73
N SER A 571 51.99 25.30 52.74
CA SER A 571 51.31 26.53 52.33
C SER A 571 51.09 26.61 50.81
N SER A 572 52.03 26.12 50.00
CA SER A 572 51.85 25.95 48.54
C SER A 572 50.74 24.94 48.26
N THR A 573 50.78 23.75 48.87
CA THR A 573 49.76 22.71 48.67
C THR A 573 48.37 23.19 49.14
N LYS A 574 48.28 23.95 50.25
CA LYS A 574 47.02 24.59 50.68
C LYS A 574 46.51 25.62 49.67
N LEU A 575 47.38 26.34 48.96
CA LEU A 575 47.00 27.28 47.91
C LEU A 575 46.53 26.53 46.65
N GLU A 576 47.24 25.48 46.23
CA GLU A 576 46.86 24.61 45.12
C GLU A 576 45.50 23.93 45.36
N ILE A 577 45.28 23.39 46.57
CA ILE A 577 43.98 22.82 46.97
C ILE A 577 42.86 23.85 46.87
N ARG A 578 43.08 25.10 47.34
CA ARG A 578 42.08 26.18 47.18
C ARG A 578 41.79 26.50 45.71
N GLN A 579 42.82 26.62 44.87
CA GLN A 579 42.64 26.86 43.43
C GLN A 579 41.93 25.69 42.73
N LEU A 580 42.15 24.44 43.16
CA LEU A 580 41.45 23.27 42.65
C LEU A 580 39.99 23.23 43.11
N SER A 581 39.70 23.59 44.37
CA SER A 581 38.32 23.76 44.86
C SER A 581 37.57 24.85 44.11
N GLU A 582 38.18 26.01 43.85
CA GLU A 582 37.58 27.11 43.08
C GLU A 582 37.33 26.71 41.61
N LYS A 583 38.25 25.95 41.00
CA LYS A 583 38.06 25.34 39.67
C LYS A 583 36.93 24.30 39.68
N LEU A 584 36.77 23.53 40.76
CA LEU A 584 35.69 22.55 40.91
C LEU A 584 34.33 23.24 41.12
N GLU A 585 34.26 24.29 41.94
CA GLU A 585 33.04 25.09 42.14
C GLU A 585 32.60 25.80 40.86
N THR A 586 33.54 26.41 40.11
CA THR A 586 33.23 27.02 38.82
C THR A 586 32.88 26.01 37.72
N ALA A 587 33.42 24.78 37.78
CA ALA A 587 32.98 23.67 36.93
C ALA A 587 31.57 23.17 37.29
N ASN A 588 31.26 23.01 38.58
CA ASN A 588 29.93 22.62 39.06
C ASN A 588 28.87 23.68 38.74
N ALA A 589 29.21 24.97 38.84
CA ALA A 589 28.33 26.06 38.43
C ALA A 589 27.99 26.00 36.94
N LYS A 590 28.97 25.67 36.08
CA LYS A 590 28.77 25.45 34.64
C LYS A 590 27.95 24.19 34.35
N ALA A 591 28.19 23.09 35.08
CA ALA A 591 27.40 21.88 34.97
C ALA A 591 25.91 22.15 35.28
N HIS A 592 25.62 22.90 36.35
CA HIS A 592 24.26 23.31 36.68
C HIS A 592 23.65 24.33 35.71
N SER A 593 24.43 25.18 35.03
CA SER A 593 23.88 26.01 33.94
C SER A 593 23.48 25.16 32.73
N PHE A 594 24.32 24.21 32.31
CA PHE A 594 23.97 23.27 31.23
C PHE A 594 22.78 22.36 31.61
N GLU A 595 22.64 21.99 32.89
CA GLU A 595 21.49 21.23 33.39
C GLU A 595 20.17 22.03 33.32
N ARG A 596 20.23 23.35 33.54
CA ARG A 596 19.08 24.26 33.36
C ARG A 596 18.76 24.47 31.89
N GLU A 597 19.78 24.69 31.07
CA GLU A 597 19.65 24.85 29.61
C GLU A 597 19.05 23.60 28.96
N LYS A 598 19.51 22.39 29.36
CA LYS A 598 18.88 21.13 28.97
C LYS A 598 17.39 21.10 29.31
N LYS A 599 17.01 21.48 30.54
CA LYS A 599 15.60 21.48 30.97
C LYS A 599 14.73 22.47 30.19
N ILE A 600 15.28 23.61 29.76
CA ILE A 600 14.60 24.56 28.87
C ILE A 600 14.42 23.93 27.48
N LEU A 601 15.48 23.39 26.87
CA LEU A 601 15.43 22.72 25.56
C LEU A 601 14.49 21.50 25.57
N GLU A 602 14.39 20.78 26.69
CA GLU A 602 13.50 19.64 26.89
C GLU A 602 12.03 20.08 27.01
N GLN A 603 11.75 21.26 27.59
CA GLN A 603 10.43 21.89 27.57
C GLN A 603 10.06 22.46 26.19
N GLU A 604 11.00 23.11 25.50
CA GLU A 604 10.81 23.59 24.12
C GLU A 604 10.54 22.44 23.16
N LYS A 605 11.28 21.32 23.29
CA LYS A 605 11.01 20.08 22.55
C LYS A 605 9.56 19.61 22.76
N ILE A 606 9.11 19.50 24.01
CA ILE A 606 7.73 19.06 24.32
C ILE A 606 6.70 20.03 23.73
N HIS A 607 6.95 21.34 23.77
CA HIS A 607 6.08 22.35 23.15
C HIS A 607 6.04 22.21 21.61
N LEU A 608 7.19 21.98 20.97
CA LEU A 608 7.29 21.73 19.53
C LEU A 608 6.61 20.41 19.12
N GLU A 609 6.77 19.34 19.88
CA GLU A 609 6.09 18.05 19.65
C GLU A 609 4.56 18.19 19.77
N GLN A 610 4.06 18.91 20.80
CA GLN A 610 2.64 19.23 20.94
C GLN A 610 2.12 20.08 19.78
N LYS A 611 2.90 21.08 19.34
CA LYS A 611 2.56 21.91 18.18
C LYS A 611 2.51 21.07 16.91
N TYR A 612 3.50 20.22 16.64
CA TYR A 612 3.56 19.35 15.47
C TYR A 612 2.39 18.34 15.45
N LEU A 613 1.99 17.82 16.62
CA LEU A 613 0.78 17.01 16.77
C LEU A 613 -0.50 17.80 16.46
N SER A 614 -0.57 19.08 16.85
CA SER A 614 -1.73 19.95 16.54
C SER A 614 -1.80 20.29 15.05
N ASP A 615 -0.66 20.62 14.42
CA ASP A 615 -0.58 20.93 13.00
C ASP A 615 -0.78 19.68 12.12
N SER A 616 -0.34 18.50 12.58
CA SER A 616 -0.61 17.21 11.90
C SER A 616 -2.10 16.86 11.90
N LYS A 617 -2.80 17.01 13.04
CA LYS A 617 -4.27 16.85 13.08
C LYS A 617 -4.98 17.86 12.19
N ARG A 618 -4.49 19.10 12.15
CA ARG A 618 -5.02 20.16 11.28
C ARG A 618 -4.80 19.84 9.80
N PHE A 619 -3.69 19.18 9.46
CA PHE A 619 -3.41 18.67 8.12
C PHE A 619 -4.32 17.49 7.76
N GLU A 620 -4.56 16.54 8.67
CA GLU A 620 -5.54 15.46 8.48
C GLU A 620 -6.97 15.99 8.27
N GLU A 621 -7.41 16.97 9.06
CA GLU A 621 -8.68 17.66 8.88
C GLU A 621 -8.77 18.35 7.50
N VAL A 622 -7.71 19.03 7.06
CA VAL A 622 -7.66 19.66 5.73
C VAL A 622 -7.67 18.59 4.63
N GLN A 623 -6.93 17.49 4.79
CA GLN A 623 -6.89 16.40 3.82
C GLN A 623 -8.26 15.72 3.66
N GLU A 624 -9.01 15.52 4.75
CA GLU A 624 -10.36 14.95 4.65
C GLU A 624 -11.38 15.96 4.10
N ARG A 625 -11.23 17.26 4.38
CA ARG A 625 -12.00 18.31 3.67
C ARG A 625 -11.68 18.34 2.17
N CYS A 626 -10.42 18.17 1.77
CA CYS A 626 -10.03 18.03 0.36
C CYS A 626 -10.68 16.80 -0.28
N LYS A 627 -10.60 15.62 0.34
CA LYS A 627 -11.28 14.41 -0.16
C LYS A 627 -12.81 14.57 -0.24
N ILE A 628 -13.43 15.29 0.70
CA ILE A 628 -14.87 15.62 0.62
C ILE A 628 -15.14 16.52 -0.60
N ALA A 629 -14.37 17.58 -0.79
CA ALA A 629 -14.49 18.48 -1.94
C ALA A 629 -14.20 17.78 -3.28
N GLU A 630 -13.25 16.84 -3.33
CA GLU A 630 -12.97 15.99 -4.50
C GLU A 630 -14.15 15.06 -4.82
N ARG A 631 -14.74 14.42 -3.81
CA ARG A 631 -15.97 13.61 -3.97
C ARG A 631 -17.16 14.47 -4.41
N GLU A 632 -17.22 15.74 -4.02
CA GLU A 632 -18.26 16.68 -4.44
C GLU A 632 -18.05 17.21 -5.85
N ALA A 633 -16.81 17.53 -6.23
CA ALA A 633 -16.43 17.85 -7.58
C ALA A 633 -16.72 16.68 -8.53
N ALA A 634 -16.37 15.44 -8.14
CA ALA A 634 -16.66 14.24 -8.92
C ALA A 634 -18.17 13.99 -9.08
N ARG A 635 -19.00 14.28 -8.06
CA ARG A 635 -20.46 14.26 -8.18
C ARG A 635 -20.97 15.38 -9.10
N ALA A 636 -20.39 16.57 -9.04
CA ALA A 636 -20.76 17.68 -9.90
C ALA A 636 -20.38 17.43 -11.38
N THR A 637 -19.22 16.81 -11.65
CA THR A 637 -18.85 16.38 -13.01
C THR A 637 -19.76 15.27 -13.51
N ASP A 638 -20.05 14.24 -12.72
CA ASP A 638 -20.99 13.17 -13.08
C ASP A 638 -22.40 13.71 -13.39
N ILE A 639 -22.90 14.69 -12.63
CA ILE A 639 -24.15 15.39 -12.93
C ILE A 639 -24.05 16.20 -14.23
N ALA A 640 -22.93 16.91 -14.47
CA ALA A 640 -22.71 17.69 -15.69
C ALA A 640 -22.49 16.82 -16.95
N ASP A 641 -21.89 15.64 -16.79
CA ASP A 641 -21.70 14.63 -17.83
C ASP A 641 -23.03 13.95 -18.16
N LYS A 642 -23.86 13.64 -17.16
CA LYS A 642 -25.24 13.17 -17.35
C LYS A 642 -26.12 14.23 -18.02
N ALA A 643 -25.99 15.50 -17.65
CA ALA A 643 -26.69 16.60 -18.31
C ALA A 643 -26.24 16.78 -19.78
N ARG A 644 -24.94 16.64 -20.07
CA ARG A 644 -24.43 16.64 -21.45
C ARG A 644 -24.93 15.42 -22.24
N ALA A 645 -24.86 14.20 -21.69
CA ALA A 645 -25.41 13.01 -22.32
C ALA A 645 -26.94 13.09 -22.58
N GLN A 646 -27.70 13.72 -21.68
CA GLN A 646 -29.12 14.01 -21.90
C GLN A 646 -29.36 15.08 -22.96
N SER A 647 -28.51 16.11 -23.04
CA SER A 647 -28.53 17.10 -24.12
C SER A 647 -28.19 16.48 -25.48
N ASP A 648 -27.19 15.62 -25.54
CA ASP A 648 -26.77 14.92 -26.76
C ASP A 648 -27.83 13.91 -27.22
N ALA A 649 -28.47 13.19 -26.28
CA ALA A 649 -29.64 12.36 -26.56
C ALA A 649 -30.81 13.18 -27.09
N ALA A 650 -31.18 14.28 -26.44
CA ALA A 650 -32.26 15.16 -26.89
C ALA A 650 -31.98 15.81 -28.26
N GLN A 651 -30.71 16.15 -28.55
CA GLN A 651 -30.28 16.66 -29.85
C GLN A 651 -30.30 15.55 -30.93
N LYS A 652 -29.97 14.31 -30.57
CA LYS A 652 -30.11 13.14 -31.45
C LYS A 652 -31.58 12.85 -31.76
N ASP A 653 -32.43 12.77 -30.74
CA ASP A 653 -33.88 12.59 -30.87
C ASP A 653 -34.50 13.70 -31.73
N LYS A 654 -34.08 14.95 -31.54
CA LYS A 654 -34.46 16.09 -32.38
C LYS A 654 -34.03 15.91 -33.83
N SER A 655 -32.81 15.40 -34.08
CA SER A 655 -32.33 15.11 -35.44
C SER A 655 -33.10 13.95 -36.11
N GLU A 656 -33.48 12.92 -35.33
CA GLU A 656 -34.29 11.80 -35.81
C GLU A 656 -35.75 12.22 -36.05
N MET A 657 -36.32 13.09 -35.20
CA MET A 657 -37.61 13.74 -35.45
C MET A 657 -37.56 14.63 -36.69
N GLN A 658 -36.49 15.39 -36.92
CA GLN A 658 -36.31 16.18 -38.16
C GLN A 658 -36.18 15.28 -39.39
N ARG A 659 -35.46 14.15 -39.29
CA ARG A 659 -35.37 13.14 -40.35
C ARG A 659 -36.75 12.54 -40.66
N LEU A 660 -37.50 12.12 -39.63
CA LEU A 660 -38.86 11.59 -39.76
C LEU A 660 -39.86 12.63 -40.27
N ALA A 661 -39.69 13.91 -39.94
CA ALA A 661 -40.50 15.00 -40.46
C ALA A 661 -40.23 15.25 -41.95
N MET A 662 -38.97 15.25 -42.39
CA MET A 662 -38.62 15.28 -43.82
C MET A 662 -39.11 14.03 -44.56
N GLU A 663 -38.99 12.85 -43.95
CA GLU A 663 -39.45 11.58 -44.54
C GLU A 663 -40.98 11.54 -44.69
N ARG A 664 -41.73 12.13 -43.73
CA ARG A 664 -43.18 12.34 -43.84
C ARG A 664 -43.55 13.45 -44.82
N LEU A 665 -42.84 14.58 -44.86
CA LEU A 665 -43.06 15.62 -45.89
C LEU A 665 -42.86 15.04 -47.30
N ALA A 666 -41.80 14.29 -47.53
CA ALA A 666 -41.57 13.60 -48.79
C ALA A 666 -42.62 12.52 -49.10
N GLN A 667 -43.35 11.97 -48.11
CA GLN A 667 -44.51 11.11 -48.33
C GLN A 667 -45.77 11.92 -48.65
N ILE A 668 -45.98 13.05 -47.97
CA ILE A 668 -47.08 14.00 -48.21
C ILE A 668 -46.98 14.56 -49.64
N GLU A 669 -45.83 15.07 -50.08
CA GLU A 669 -45.64 15.52 -51.46
C GLU A 669 -45.93 14.42 -52.51
N ARG A 670 -45.62 13.16 -52.19
CA ARG A 670 -45.94 12.02 -53.08
C ARG A 670 -47.43 11.72 -53.11
N ALA A 671 -48.12 11.85 -51.98
CA ALA A 671 -49.57 11.74 -51.91
C ALA A 671 -50.26 12.92 -52.60
N GLU A 672 -49.76 14.15 -52.45
CA GLU A 672 -50.26 15.36 -53.10
C GLU A 672 -50.13 15.28 -54.61
N ARG A 673 -48.95 14.92 -55.16
CA ARG A 673 -48.77 14.67 -56.60
C ARG A 673 -49.68 13.54 -57.13
N HIS A 674 -49.97 12.53 -56.30
CA HIS A 674 -50.91 11.47 -56.66
C HIS A 674 -52.37 11.98 -56.65
N ILE A 675 -52.74 12.83 -55.68
CA ILE A 675 -54.03 13.52 -55.62
C ILE A 675 -54.19 14.47 -56.81
N GLU A 676 -53.16 15.21 -57.22
CA GLU A 676 -53.17 16.05 -58.42
C GLU A 676 -53.34 15.24 -59.71
N ASN A 677 -52.72 14.05 -59.81
CA ASN A 677 -52.98 13.11 -60.91
C ASN A 677 -54.45 12.67 -60.90
N LEU A 678 -54.96 12.19 -59.76
CA LEU A 678 -56.34 11.75 -59.61
C LEU A 678 -57.35 12.90 -59.82
N GLN A 679 -56.98 14.15 -59.54
CA GLN A 679 -57.79 15.34 -59.82
C GLN A 679 -57.80 15.68 -61.32
N ARG A 680 -56.68 15.51 -62.04
CA ARG A 680 -56.63 15.60 -63.50
C ARG A 680 -57.45 14.48 -64.15
N GLU A 681 -57.23 13.23 -63.78
CA GLU A 681 -58.01 12.08 -64.25
C GLU A 681 -59.51 12.26 -63.97
N LYS A 682 -59.90 12.79 -62.80
CA LYS A 682 -61.29 13.17 -62.50
C LYS A 682 -61.81 14.31 -63.39
N GLY A 683 -60.96 15.28 -63.74
CA GLY A 683 -61.29 16.35 -64.68
C GLY A 683 -61.53 15.81 -66.09
N ASP A 684 -60.59 15.01 -66.60
CA ASP A 684 -60.68 14.36 -67.91
C ASP A 684 -61.95 13.50 -68.02
N LEU A 685 -62.28 12.73 -66.98
CA LEU A 685 -63.52 11.95 -66.88
C LEU A 685 -64.79 12.80 -66.72
N ALA A 686 -64.72 13.98 -66.09
CA ALA A 686 -65.83 14.91 -66.02
C ALA A 686 -66.11 15.56 -67.38
N ASP A 687 -65.06 15.92 -68.11
CA ASP A 687 -65.14 16.42 -69.49
C ASP A 687 -65.63 15.33 -70.45
N GLU A 688 -65.28 14.04 -70.24
CA GLU A 688 -65.90 12.93 -70.98
C GLU A 688 -67.39 12.75 -70.64
N LEU A 689 -67.78 12.82 -69.36
CA LEU A 689 -69.19 12.76 -68.97
C LEU A 689 -70.00 13.91 -69.54
N GLU A 690 -69.45 15.12 -69.61
CA GLU A 690 -70.14 16.26 -70.20
C GLU A 690 -70.19 16.18 -71.74
N ARG A 691 -69.13 15.69 -72.40
CA ARG A 691 -69.18 15.32 -73.84
C ARG A 691 -70.26 14.27 -74.11
N ILE A 692 -70.39 13.25 -73.27
CA ILE A 692 -71.43 12.22 -73.37
C ILE A 692 -72.82 12.84 -73.18
N ARG A 693 -73.03 13.68 -72.15
CA ARG A 693 -74.30 14.40 -71.92
C ARG A 693 -74.70 15.31 -73.07
N VAL A 694 -73.76 16.03 -73.68
CA VAL A 694 -74.03 16.85 -74.87
C VAL A 694 -74.48 15.94 -76.02
N SER A 695 -73.79 14.82 -76.27
CA SER A 695 -74.21 13.85 -77.30
C SER A 695 -75.57 13.18 -76.98
N GLU A 696 -75.89 12.99 -75.70
CA GLU A 696 -77.17 12.47 -75.22
C GLU A 696 -78.30 13.50 -75.40
N MET A 697 -78.05 14.77 -75.14
CA MET A 697 -79.00 15.87 -75.44
C MET A 697 -79.22 16.02 -76.95
N GLU A 698 -78.16 15.94 -77.76
CA GLU A 698 -78.28 15.94 -79.23
C GLU A 698 -79.09 14.72 -79.70
N ALA A 699 -78.87 13.53 -79.13
CA ALA A 699 -79.66 12.33 -79.43
C ALA A 699 -81.13 12.50 -79.05
N HIS A 700 -81.45 12.98 -77.85
CA HIS A 700 -82.83 13.24 -77.41
C HIS A 700 -83.53 14.31 -78.28
N SER A 701 -82.83 15.39 -78.63
CA SER A 701 -83.33 16.41 -79.56
C SER A 701 -83.65 15.82 -80.94
N LYS A 702 -82.79 14.91 -81.42
CA LYS A 702 -82.95 14.21 -82.70
C LYS A 702 -84.06 13.16 -82.68
N VAL A 703 -84.32 12.54 -81.53
CA VAL A 703 -85.48 11.66 -81.31
C VAL A 703 -86.77 12.47 -81.32
N ALA A 704 -86.87 13.57 -80.56
CA ALA A 704 -88.05 14.44 -80.57
C ALA A 704 -88.37 15.03 -81.96
N MET A 705 -87.33 15.37 -82.74
CA MET A 705 -87.45 15.78 -84.15
C MET A 705 -87.93 14.65 -85.10
N LEU A 706 -87.76 13.38 -84.73
CA LEU A 706 -88.29 12.25 -85.48
C LEU A 706 -89.72 11.90 -85.02
N GLU A 707 -90.00 11.96 -83.72
CA GLU A 707 -91.35 11.76 -83.15
C GLU A 707 -92.34 12.79 -83.68
N GLY A 708 -91.97 14.08 -83.73
CA GLY A 708 -92.81 15.12 -84.36
C GLY A 708 -93.10 14.86 -85.84
N ARG A 709 -92.15 14.29 -86.59
CA ARG A 709 -92.34 13.89 -88.00
C ARG A 709 -93.16 12.60 -88.16
N VAL A 710 -93.27 11.78 -87.12
CA VAL A 710 -94.22 10.65 -87.07
C VAL A 710 -95.63 11.18 -86.79
N GLU A 711 -95.80 12.07 -85.82
CA GLU A 711 -97.10 12.72 -85.58
C GLU A 711 -97.67 13.43 -86.81
N GLU A 712 -96.84 14.16 -87.57
CA GLU A 712 -97.25 14.78 -88.84
C GLU A 712 -97.74 13.73 -89.86
N ARG A 713 -97.03 12.60 -89.96
CA ARG A 713 -97.38 11.49 -90.86
C ARG A 713 -98.67 10.78 -90.45
N GLU A 714 -98.88 10.59 -89.15
CA GLU A 714 -100.13 10.01 -88.62
C GLU A 714 -101.32 10.93 -88.90
N LYS A 715 -101.16 12.25 -88.75
CA LYS A 715 -102.18 13.26 -89.10
C LYS A 715 -102.45 13.31 -90.62
N GLU A 716 -101.43 13.18 -91.47
CA GLU A 716 -101.61 13.02 -92.92
C GLU A 716 -102.44 11.75 -93.23
N ILE A 717 -102.07 10.60 -92.65
CA ILE A 717 -102.76 9.31 -92.86
C ILE A 717 -104.22 9.36 -92.39
N GLU A 718 -104.50 9.92 -91.22
CA GLU A 718 -105.87 10.03 -90.69
C GLU A 718 -106.75 10.94 -91.56
N SER A 719 -106.19 12.01 -92.13
CA SER A 719 -106.91 12.87 -93.08
C SER A 719 -107.28 12.12 -94.38
N LEU A 720 -106.38 11.29 -94.90
CA LEU A 720 -106.59 10.49 -96.10
C LEU A 720 -107.63 9.38 -95.88
N LEU A 721 -107.61 8.72 -94.72
CA LEU A 721 -108.60 7.72 -94.33
C LEU A 721 -110.01 8.33 -94.23
N LYS A 722 -110.12 9.55 -93.69
CA LYS A 722 -111.40 10.26 -93.59
C LYS A 722 -111.99 10.57 -94.97
N SER A 723 -111.18 11.11 -95.88
CA SER A 723 -111.58 11.38 -97.26
C SER A 723 -111.96 10.11 -98.04
N ASN A 724 -111.26 8.99 -97.83
CA ASN A 724 -111.58 7.72 -98.49
C ASN A 724 -112.94 7.17 -98.04
N ASN A 725 -113.29 7.30 -96.76
CA ASN A 725 -114.59 6.86 -96.23
C ASN A 725 -115.76 7.70 -96.77
N GLU A 726 -115.58 9.01 -96.95
CA GLU A 726 -116.58 9.89 -97.57
C GLU A 726 -116.83 9.52 -99.05
N GLN A 727 -115.77 9.15 -99.80
CA GLN A 727 -115.92 8.63 -101.16
C GLN A 727 -116.64 7.27 -101.19
N ARG A 728 -116.35 6.36 -100.26
CA ARG A 728 -117.04 5.06 -100.15
C ARG A 728 -118.53 5.21 -99.87
N ALA A 729 -118.92 6.14 -99.00
CA ALA A 729 -120.32 6.41 -98.67
C ALA A 729 -121.15 6.81 -99.90
N SER A 730 -120.62 7.70 -100.76
CA SER A 730 -121.34 8.13 -101.97
C SER A 730 -121.49 7.01 -103.02
N THR A 731 -120.49 6.13 -103.17
CA THR A 731 -120.61 4.97 -104.06
C THR A 731 -121.62 3.92 -103.57
N VAL A 732 -121.74 3.69 -102.26
CA VAL A 732 -122.78 2.79 -101.70
C VAL A 732 -124.19 3.35 -101.96
N GLN A 733 -124.38 4.66 -101.79
CA GLN A 733 -125.66 5.32 -102.07
C GLN A 733 -126.09 5.17 -103.54
N ALA A 734 -125.15 5.21 -104.49
CA ALA A 734 -125.43 5.03 -105.91
C ALA A 734 -125.82 3.58 -106.27
N LEU A 735 -125.17 2.58 -105.65
CA LEU A 735 -125.47 1.16 -105.89
C LEU A 735 -126.85 0.75 -105.36
N GLN A 736 -127.31 1.33 -104.25
CA GLN A 736 -128.64 1.03 -103.69
C GLN A 736 -129.76 1.38 -104.69
N ASN A 737 -129.68 2.55 -105.33
CA ASN A 737 -130.68 3.00 -106.31
C ASN A 737 -130.77 2.07 -107.53
N LEU A 738 -129.65 1.47 -107.95
CA LEU A 738 -129.61 0.49 -109.06
C LEU A 738 -130.25 -0.85 -108.67
N LEU A 739 -130.04 -1.31 -107.44
CA LEU A 739 -130.59 -2.58 -106.95
C LEU A 739 -132.13 -2.57 -106.94
N ASP A 740 -132.73 -1.44 -106.59
CA ASP A 740 -134.18 -1.31 -106.53
C ASP A 740 -134.84 -1.13 -107.91
N THR A 741 -134.10 -0.68 -108.94
CA THR A 741 -134.55 -0.75 -110.33
C THR A 741 -134.52 -2.18 -110.91
N GLU A 742 -133.50 -2.99 -110.60
CA GLU A 742 -133.42 -4.39 -111.04
C GLU A 742 -134.57 -5.24 -110.48
N ARG A 743 -134.91 -5.04 -109.19
CA ARG A 743 -136.03 -5.72 -108.52
C ARG A 743 -137.37 -5.52 -109.22
N ALA A 744 -137.60 -4.36 -109.84
CA ALA A 744 -138.82 -4.08 -110.60
C ALA A 744 -138.86 -4.88 -111.92
N ALA A 745 -137.74 -4.96 -112.64
CA ALA A 745 -137.65 -5.71 -113.90
C ALA A 745 -137.83 -7.22 -113.69
N HIS A 746 -137.30 -7.76 -112.58
CA HIS A 746 -137.29 -9.19 -112.33
C HIS A 746 -138.68 -9.79 -112.04
N ALA A 747 -139.62 -9.00 -111.51
CA ALA A 747 -141.00 -9.42 -111.28
C ALA A 747 -141.77 -9.61 -112.60
N ASP A 748 -141.56 -8.73 -113.57
CA ASP A 748 -142.29 -8.73 -114.84
C ASP A 748 -141.86 -9.88 -115.78
N ALA A 749 -140.65 -10.40 -115.58
CA ALA A 749 -140.18 -11.63 -116.23
C ALA A 749 -140.88 -12.88 -115.71
N ASN A 750 -141.14 -12.97 -114.39
CA ASN A 750 -141.69 -14.18 -113.76
C ASN A 750 -143.12 -14.48 -114.25
N ASN A 751 -143.94 -13.44 -114.43
CA ASN A 751 -145.30 -13.51 -114.99
C ASN A 751 -145.35 -14.12 -116.41
N ARG A 752 -144.24 -14.13 -117.16
CA ARG A 752 -144.14 -14.68 -118.52
C ARG A 752 -143.74 -16.15 -118.53
N ALA A 753 -143.12 -16.65 -117.46
CA ALA A 753 -142.70 -18.05 -117.34
C ALA A 753 -143.90 -19.00 -117.10
N GLU A 754 -144.84 -18.62 -116.24
CA GLU A 754 -146.00 -19.45 -115.91
C GLU A 754 -146.88 -19.78 -117.14
N ALA A 755 -147.03 -18.81 -118.06
CA ALA A 755 -147.79 -18.97 -119.29
C ALA A 755 -147.25 -20.06 -120.25
N LEU A 756 -145.94 -20.33 -120.21
CA LEU A 756 -145.30 -21.36 -121.03
C LEU A 756 -145.45 -22.76 -120.43
N SER A 757 -145.50 -22.87 -119.10
CA SER A 757 -145.58 -24.16 -118.38
C SER A 757 -146.83 -24.97 -118.76
N LEU A 758 -147.98 -24.30 -118.91
CA LEU A 758 -149.26 -24.95 -119.25
C LEU A 758 -149.30 -25.54 -120.68
N GLN A 759 -148.45 -25.07 -121.61
CA GLN A 759 -148.40 -25.63 -122.97
C GLN A 759 -147.70 -27.00 -123.02
N LEU A 760 -146.78 -27.29 -122.09
CA LEU A 760 -145.97 -28.51 -122.10
C LEU A 760 -146.78 -29.77 -121.73
N GLN A 761 -147.64 -29.71 -120.72
CA GLN A 761 -148.35 -30.92 -120.25
C GLN A 761 -149.41 -31.44 -121.24
N ALA A 762 -149.86 -30.62 -122.20
CA ALA A 762 -150.72 -31.07 -123.30
C ALA A 762 -150.02 -32.06 -124.25
N ALA A 763 -148.68 -32.11 -124.26
CA ALA A 763 -147.91 -33.06 -125.06
C ALA A 763 -147.82 -34.46 -124.41
N GLN A 764 -147.71 -34.53 -123.07
CA GLN A 764 -147.49 -35.78 -122.33
C GLN A 764 -148.63 -36.80 -122.56
N ALA A 765 -149.87 -36.32 -122.66
CA ALA A 765 -151.09 -37.14 -122.80
C ALA A 765 -151.19 -37.94 -124.12
N LYS A 766 -150.27 -37.77 -125.07
CA LYS A 766 -150.25 -38.50 -126.35
C LYS A 766 -149.23 -39.65 -126.43
N LEU A 767 -148.31 -39.76 -125.46
CA LEU A 767 -147.15 -40.64 -125.56
C LEU A 767 -147.49 -42.09 -125.20
N ASP A 768 -148.12 -42.30 -124.04
CA ASP A 768 -148.27 -43.64 -123.46
C ASP A 768 -149.40 -44.48 -124.08
N LEU A 769 -150.30 -43.87 -124.85
CA LEU A 769 -151.39 -44.57 -125.55
C LEU A 769 -150.85 -45.54 -126.63
N LEU A 770 -149.69 -45.23 -127.21
CA LEU A 770 -148.98 -46.09 -128.17
C LEU A 770 -148.27 -47.27 -127.50
N GLN A 771 -148.10 -47.25 -126.18
CA GLN A 771 -147.45 -48.33 -125.42
C GLN A 771 -148.40 -49.53 -125.18
N GLN A 772 -149.66 -49.41 -125.59
CA GLN A 772 -150.72 -50.39 -125.35
C GLN A 772 -150.81 -51.50 -126.43
N GLU A 773 -150.21 -51.31 -127.62
CA GLU A 773 -150.42 -52.21 -128.77
C GLU A 773 -149.26 -53.20 -129.05
N LEU A 774 -148.00 -52.82 -128.79
CA LEU A 774 -146.83 -53.43 -129.47
C LEU A 774 -146.30 -54.76 -128.90
N THR A 775 -146.62 -55.15 -127.66
CA THR A 775 -146.05 -56.34 -126.99
C THR A 775 -147.04 -57.46 -126.71
N SER A 776 -148.15 -57.48 -127.45
CA SER A 776 -149.13 -58.58 -127.50
C SER A 776 -148.64 -59.82 -128.29
N VAL A 777 -147.53 -59.73 -129.03
CA VAL A 777 -147.12 -60.72 -130.05
C VAL A 777 -145.80 -61.46 -129.73
N ARG A 778 -145.08 -61.14 -128.64
CA ARG A 778 -143.91 -61.93 -128.18
C ARG A 778 -144.31 -63.06 -127.21
N LEU A 779 -145.28 -63.88 -127.63
CA LEU A 779 -145.82 -65.00 -126.86
C LEU A 779 -145.68 -66.33 -127.63
N ASN A 780 -144.58 -67.04 -127.38
CA ASN A 780 -144.48 -68.51 -127.30
C ASN A 780 -143.01 -68.91 -127.00
N GLU A 781 -142.83 -70.03 -126.29
CA GLU A 781 -141.53 -70.73 -126.07
C GLU A 781 -140.34 -69.92 -125.49
N THR A 782 -140.49 -69.40 -124.28
CA THR A 782 -139.56 -69.67 -123.15
C THR A 782 -140.16 -69.15 -121.85
N ALA A 783 -140.04 -69.90 -120.75
CA ALA A 783 -140.88 -69.68 -119.56
C ALA A 783 -140.12 -69.84 -118.24
N LEU A 784 -140.36 -68.93 -117.30
CA LEU A 784 -141.00 -69.19 -115.99
C LEU A 784 -141.13 -67.88 -115.17
N ASP A 785 -142.11 -67.87 -114.25
CA ASP A 785 -142.53 -66.83 -113.29
C ASP A 785 -142.49 -65.34 -113.69
N SER A 786 -143.64 -64.63 -113.85
CA SER A 786 -144.81 -64.42 -112.95
C SER A 786 -144.49 -63.46 -111.78
N LYS A 787 -145.20 -62.33 -111.55
CA LYS A 787 -146.60 -61.85 -111.73
C LYS A 787 -147.66 -62.42 -110.76
N LEU A 788 -147.76 -61.80 -109.58
CA LEU A 788 -149.02 -61.61 -108.81
C LEU A 788 -149.00 -60.16 -108.25
N LYS A 789 -150.03 -59.31 -108.44
CA LYS A 789 -151.42 -59.33 -107.91
C LYS A 789 -151.56 -59.00 -106.41
N THR A 790 -151.60 -57.71 -106.08
CA THR A 790 -152.59 -57.02 -105.23
C THR A 790 -152.58 -55.54 -105.65
N ALA A 791 -153.67 -54.76 -105.73
CA ALA A 791 -154.95 -54.69 -105.01
C ALA A 791 -154.91 -53.92 -103.67
N SER A 792 -155.36 -52.66 -103.75
CA SER A 792 -156.10 -51.89 -102.73
C SER A 792 -155.37 -51.12 -101.59
N HIS A 793 -156.03 -50.03 -101.18
CA HIS A 793 -155.93 -49.27 -99.91
C HIS A 793 -154.58 -48.64 -99.48
N GLY A 794 -154.25 -47.48 -100.08
CA GLY A 794 -153.02 -46.73 -99.83
C GLY A 794 -152.95 -45.78 -98.61
N LYS A 795 -151.90 -44.93 -98.62
CA LYS A 795 -151.66 -43.75 -97.75
C LYS A 795 -150.43 -42.93 -98.24
N ARG A 796 -150.67 -41.74 -98.82
CA ARG A 796 -149.72 -40.58 -99.02
C ARG A 796 -148.44 -40.80 -99.90
N LEU A 797 -147.92 -39.69 -100.45
CA LEU A 797 -146.72 -39.47 -101.31
C LEU A 797 -146.36 -37.96 -101.22
N ARG A 798 -145.30 -37.32 -101.78
CA ARG A 798 -144.20 -37.49 -102.79
C ARG A 798 -143.00 -36.62 -102.28
N ALA A 799 -141.78 -36.44 -102.85
CA ALA A 799 -140.93 -37.04 -103.91
C ALA A 799 -139.50 -36.38 -103.86
N ASP A 800 -138.58 -36.82 -104.75
CA ASP A 800 -137.42 -36.21 -105.47
C ASP A 800 -136.75 -34.90 -104.93
N ASP A 801 -135.43 -34.63 -105.01
CA ASP A 801 -134.27 -35.35 -105.64
C ASP A 801 -132.86 -34.97 -105.04
N HIS A 802 -131.76 -35.37 -105.71
CA HIS A 802 -130.30 -35.27 -105.35
C HIS A 802 -129.63 -33.89 -105.72
N GLU A 803 -128.32 -33.57 -105.55
CA GLU A 803 -127.05 -34.34 -105.43
C GLU A 803 -125.86 -33.58 -104.70
N MET A 804 -124.64 -34.17 -104.73
CA MET A 804 -123.38 -33.99 -103.95
C MET A 804 -122.53 -32.71 -104.24
N GLY A 805 -121.41 -32.38 -103.56
CA GLY A 805 -120.77 -32.86 -102.31
C GLY A 805 -119.21 -32.73 -102.23
N PHE A 806 -118.64 -32.69 -100.99
CA PHE A 806 -117.22 -32.93 -100.57
C PHE A 806 -116.10 -31.92 -101.00
N GLU A 807 -115.06 -31.55 -100.22
CA GLU A 807 -114.55 -31.80 -98.82
C GLU A 807 -113.63 -30.57 -98.40
N SER A 808 -112.76 -30.40 -97.36
CA SER A 808 -112.16 -31.20 -96.25
C SER A 808 -111.46 -30.32 -95.15
N VAL A 809 -110.85 -30.97 -94.13
CA VAL A 809 -109.58 -30.72 -93.35
C VAL A 809 -108.98 -29.28 -93.27
N GLN A 810 -108.36 -28.72 -92.20
CA GLN A 810 -108.09 -28.87 -90.72
C GLN A 810 -107.40 -27.53 -90.29
N ASP A 811 -107.04 -27.08 -89.05
CA ASP A 811 -107.15 -27.42 -87.60
C ASP A 811 -106.93 -26.08 -86.82
N MET A 812 -107.40 -25.76 -85.58
CA MET A 812 -107.37 -26.34 -84.22
C MET A 812 -106.10 -26.03 -83.38
N ASP A 813 -106.14 -25.65 -82.08
CA ASP A 813 -107.19 -25.00 -81.24
C ASP A 813 -106.57 -24.36 -79.94
N THR A 814 -107.29 -24.29 -78.79
CA THR A 814 -107.14 -23.22 -77.76
C THR A 814 -107.06 -23.63 -76.27
N SER A 815 -106.38 -22.77 -75.48
CA SER A 815 -106.71 -22.29 -74.10
C SER A 815 -106.59 -23.13 -72.77
N ASP A 816 -106.08 -22.43 -71.74
CA ASP A 816 -106.53 -22.33 -70.31
C ASP A 816 -105.97 -23.19 -69.13
N LYS A 817 -105.80 -22.48 -67.99
CA LYS A 817 -105.76 -22.80 -66.52
C LYS A 817 -105.21 -24.12 -65.86
N ILE A 818 -104.19 -23.91 -64.99
CA ILE A 818 -104.14 -24.22 -63.51
C ILE A 818 -103.79 -25.65 -62.95
N ILE A 819 -102.70 -25.68 -62.14
CA ILE A 819 -102.36 -26.59 -60.98
C ILE A 819 -101.76 -28.03 -61.18
N ARG A 820 -100.87 -28.42 -60.22
CA ARG A 820 -100.34 -29.76 -59.82
C ARG A 820 -99.23 -30.48 -60.64
N GLY A 821 -97.97 -30.16 -60.32
CA GLY A 821 -97.09 -31.00 -59.48
C GLY A 821 -96.46 -32.34 -59.96
N ASN A 822 -95.13 -32.45 -59.79
CA ASN A 822 -94.27 -33.66 -59.77
C ASN A 822 -94.08 -34.43 -61.10
N LYS A 823 -92.86 -34.71 -61.60
CA LYS A 823 -91.66 -35.28 -60.93
C LYS A 823 -90.38 -35.12 -61.81
N ARG A 824 -89.19 -35.15 -61.17
CA ARG A 824 -87.86 -35.73 -61.57
C ARG A 824 -87.45 -35.81 -63.06
N SER A 825 -86.18 -35.71 -63.47
CA SER A 825 -84.84 -35.33 -62.95
C SER A 825 -83.84 -35.60 -64.10
N ARG A 826 -82.58 -35.16 -64.20
CA ARG A 826 -81.49 -34.61 -63.35
C ARG A 826 -80.57 -33.80 -64.34
N SER A 827 -79.33 -33.33 -64.21
CA SER A 827 -78.22 -33.05 -63.24
C SER A 827 -77.18 -32.28 -64.09
N THR A 828 -76.34 -31.33 -63.66
CA THR A 828 -76.00 -30.61 -62.40
C THR A 828 -75.31 -29.28 -62.84
N THR A 829 -74.70 -28.39 -62.05
CA THR A 829 -74.15 -28.39 -60.68
C THR A 829 -74.25 -26.97 -60.07
N SER A 830 -74.13 -26.84 -58.75
CA SER A 830 -74.30 -25.60 -57.96
C SER A 830 -73.76 -25.84 -56.53
N PRO A 831 -73.99 -25.00 -55.47
CA PRO A 831 -74.54 -23.64 -55.37
C PRO A 831 -73.71 -22.68 -54.44
N LEU A 832 -74.34 -21.59 -53.96
CA LEU A 832 -73.80 -20.63 -52.97
C LEU A 832 -74.30 -20.86 -51.51
N LYS A 833 -73.70 -20.08 -50.58
CA LYS A 833 -74.29 -19.36 -49.41
C LYS A 833 -74.41 -20.01 -48.01
N TYR A 834 -73.62 -19.42 -47.08
CA TYR A 834 -74.00 -18.82 -45.77
C TYR A 834 -74.35 -19.65 -44.51
N THR A 835 -73.84 -19.12 -43.37
CA THR A 835 -74.24 -19.29 -41.93
C THR A 835 -73.93 -20.58 -41.14
N GLN A 836 -73.04 -20.42 -40.14
CA GLN A 836 -73.03 -20.89 -38.71
C GLN A 836 -73.86 -22.12 -38.23
N PRO A 837 -73.47 -22.77 -37.11
CA PRO A 837 -72.13 -22.99 -36.51
C PRO A 837 -71.95 -24.43 -35.91
N GLU A 838 -70.97 -24.59 -35.02
CA GLU A 838 -70.88 -25.57 -33.90
C GLU A 838 -70.60 -27.09 -34.09
N ASP A 839 -69.54 -27.50 -33.38
CA ASP A 839 -69.35 -28.71 -32.53
C ASP A 839 -69.07 -30.12 -33.13
N GLY A 840 -68.40 -30.94 -32.30
CA GLY A 840 -68.04 -32.35 -32.52
C GLY A 840 -66.65 -32.59 -33.14
N GLY A 841 -65.68 -33.27 -32.51
CA GLY A 841 -65.62 -33.92 -31.20
C GLY A 841 -65.03 -35.34 -31.25
N SER A 842 -64.66 -35.91 -30.10
CA SER A 842 -64.05 -37.25 -29.89
C SER A 842 -62.52 -37.33 -30.17
N ILE A 843 -61.57 -37.52 -29.24
CA ILE A 843 -61.42 -38.25 -27.94
C ILE A 843 -60.73 -39.62 -28.09
N PHE A 844 -59.47 -39.69 -27.62
CA PHE A 844 -58.76 -40.77 -26.89
C PHE A 844 -57.36 -40.19 -26.56
N GLN A 845 -56.93 -39.91 -25.31
CA GLN A 845 -56.77 -40.71 -24.09
C GLN A 845 -55.61 -41.71 -24.14
N GLY A 846 -54.66 -41.64 -23.18
CA GLY A 846 -53.71 -42.72 -22.88
C GLY A 846 -52.23 -42.30 -22.82
N ASP A 847 -51.84 -41.84 -21.63
CA ASP A 847 -50.54 -41.40 -21.11
C ASP A 847 -49.24 -42.20 -21.40
N GLU A 848 -48.13 -41.51 -21.05
CA GLU A 848 -46.85 -41.97 -20.50
C GLU A 848 -45.63 -42.43 -21.37
N ASP A 849 -44.49 -41.83 -20.97
CA ASP A 849 -43.12 -42.36 -20.85
C ASP A 849 -42.17 -42.61 -22.06
N ASN A 850 -41.30 -41.60 -22.24
CA ASN A 850 -39.87 -41.59 -21.83
C ASN A 850 -38.78 -41.42 -22.91
N HIS A 851 -37.84 -40.51 -22.59
CA HIS A 851 -36.51 -40.28 -23.20
C HIS A 851 -36.44 -39.89 -24.71
N SER A 852 -35.53 -38.98 -25.15
CA SER A 852 -34.56 -38.14 -24.42
C SER A 852 -34.05 -36.97 -25.28
N GLN A 853 -33.71 -35.85 -24.61
CA GLN A 853 -32.78 -34.77 -25.04
C GLN A 853 -33.22 -33.92 -26.28
N GLN A 854 -33.63 -32.66 -26.08
CA GLN A 854 -32.81 -31.44 -25.86
C GLN A 854 -32.27 -30.82 -27.18
N THR A 855 -32.24 -29.50 -27.39
CA THR A 855 -32.46 -28.35 -26.47
C THR A 855 -33.40 -27.28 -27.03
N ASN A 856 -34.24 -26.69 -26.15
CA ASN A 856 -34.83 -25.36 -26.31
C ASN A 856 -34.68 -24.58 -24.98
N GLN A 857 -34.60 -23.26 -25.03
CA GLN A 857 -34.78 -22.38 -23.86
C GLN A 857 -35.87 -21.35 -24.15
N GLU A 858 -36.82 -21.20 -23.22
CA GLU A 858 -38.09 -20.51 -23.48
C GLU A 858 -38.27 -19.17 -22.74
N ASP A 859 -39.20 -18.39 -23.27
CA ASP A 859 -39.38 -16.98 -23.04
C ASP A 859 -40.31 -16.70 -21.82
N TYR A 860 -39.79 -16.91 -20.60
CA TYR A 860 -40.50 -16.74 -19.33
C TYR A 860 -41.20 -15.38 -19.15
N LYS A 861 -40.78 -14.34 -19.88
CA LYS A 861 -41.39 -13.00 -19.91
C LYS A 861 -42.87 -13.02 -20.38
N LYS A 862 -43.30 -14.07 -21.08
CA LYS A 862 -44.68 -14.25 -21.55
C LYS A 862 -45.67 -14.71 -20.45
N PHE A 863 -45.20 -15.14 -19.27
CA PHE A 863 -46.10 -15.59 -18.21
C PHE A 863 -47.07 -14.49 -17.72
N THR A 864 -48.28 -14.87 -17.33
CA THR A 864 -49.27 -13.99 -16.72
C THR A 864 -48.95 -13.75 -15.24
N VAL A 865 -49.47 -12.68 -14.65
CA VAL A 865 -49.26 -12.36 -13.21
C VAL A 865 -49.66 -13.53 -12.32
N GLN A 866 -50.79 -14.17 -12.61
CA GLN A 866 -51.30 -15.33 -11.86
C GLN A 866 -50.35 -16.53 -11.95
N LYS A 867 -49.80 -16.85 -13.13
CA LYS A 867 -48.86 -17.96 -13.31
C LYS A 867 -47.51 -17.70 -12.64
N LEU A 868 -47.03 -16.45 -12.64
CA LEU A 868 -45.83 -16.05 -11.90
C LEU A 868 -46.02 -16.17 -10.38
N LYS A 869 -47.18 -15.73 -9.86
CA LYS A 869 -47.52 -15.91 -8.43
C LYS A 869 -47.59 -17.38 -8.05
N GLN A 870 -48.20 -18.23 -8.89
CA GLN A 870 -48.28 -19.67 -8.66
C GLN A 870 -46.90 -20.35 -8.62
N GLU A 871 -46.00 -20.02 -9.56
CA GLU A 871 -44.65 -20.59 -9.55
C GLU A 871 -43.80 -20.08 -8.37
N LEU A 872 -43.93 -18.81 -7.97
CA LEU A 872 -43.25 -18.30 -6.76
C LEU A 872 -43.71 -19.05 -5.50
N THR A 873 -45.01 -19.24 -5.29
CA THR A 873 -45.53 -20.04 -4.17
C THR A 873 -45.11 -21.50 -4.25
N LYS A 874 -45.06 -22.10 -5.45
CA LYS A 874 -44.64 -23.49 -5.70
C LYS A 874 -43.14 -23.72 -5.46
N HIS A 875 -42.31 -22.69 -5.62
CA HIS A 875 -40.91 -22.67 -5.20
C HIS A 875 -40.71 -22.20 -3.74
N ASN A 876 -41.76 -22.24 -2.91
CA ASN A 876 -41.82 -21.82 -1.50
C ASN A 876 -41.61 -20.32 -1.21
N PHE A 877 -41.39 -19.48 -2.22
CA PHE A 877 -41.26 -18.01 -2.09
C PHE A 877 -42.64 -17.29 -1.98
N GLY A 878 -43.58 -17.93 -1.30
CA GLY A 878 -44.92 -17.39 -1.07
C GLY A 878 -44.96 -16.29 0.00
N ALA A 879 -43.95 -16.21 0.87
CA ALA A 879 -43.84 -15.21 1.93
C ALA A 879 -43.37 -13.86 1.39
N GLU A 880 -42.30 -13.83 0.60
CA GLU A 880 -41.76 -12.61 -0.01
C GLU A 880 -42.76 -11.99 -1.01
N LEU A 881 -43.67 -12.79 -1.57
CA LEU A 881 -44.78 -12.32 -2.38
C LEU A 881 -45.86 -11.57 -1.58
N LEU A 882 -45.99 -11.83 -0.27
CA LEU A 882 -46.97 -11.21 0.63
C LEU A 882 -46.45 -9.89 1.25
N ASP A 883 -45.15 -9.78 1.48
CA ASP A 883 -44.52 -8.53 1.96
C ASP A 883 -44.62 -7.40 0.92
N LEU A 884 -44.70 -7.75 -0.37
CA LEU A 884 -45.04 -6.81 -1.43
C LEU A 884 -46.52 -6.39 -1.33
N ARG A 885 -46.77 -5.18 -0.81
CA ARG A 885 -48.11 -4.55 -0.84
C ARG A 885 -48.43 -4.03 -2.25
N ASN A 886 -49.33 -4.73 -2.96
CA ASN A 886 -49.83 -4.42 -4.31
C ASN A 886 -48.75 -4.29 -5.42
N PRO A 887 -47.91 -5.32 -5.65
CA PRO A 887 -46.88 -5.29 -6.69
C PRO A 887 -47.45 -5.37 -8.10
N ASN A 888 -46.82 -4.67 -9.03
CA ASN A 888 -47.10 -4.74 -10.46
C ASN A 888 -46.39 -5.95 -11.13
N LYS A 889 -46.69 -6.19 -12.41
CA LYS A 889 -46.12 -7.34 -13.16
C LYS A 889 -44.58 -7.32 -13.21
N LYS A 890 -43.94 -6.15 -13.22
CA LYS A 890 -42.47 -6.04 -13.26
C LYS A 890 -41.83 -6.46 -11.94
N GLU A 891 -42.37 -6.05 -10.80
CA GLU A 891 -41.85 -6.47 -9.49
C GLU A 891 -41.96 -7.98 -9.27
N ILE A 892 -43.09 -8.59 -9.67
CA ILE A 892 -43.29 -10.05 -9.57
C ILE A 892 -42.35 -10.79 -10.53
N LEU A 893 -42.10 -10.27 -11.74
CA LEU A 893 -41.09 -10.81 -12.66
C LEU A 893 -39.68 -10.72 -12.07
N ALA A 894 -39.30 -9.58 -11.49
CA ALA A 894 -37.97 -9.41 -10.89
C ALA A 894 -37.75 -10.34 -9.69
N LEU A 895 -38.77 -10.56 -8.86
CA LEU A 895 -38.71 -11.51 -7.74
C LEU A 895 -38.61 -12.96 -8.24
N TYR A 896 -39.27 -13.30 -9.35
CA TYR A 896 -39.10 -14.60 -10.02
C TYR A 896 -37.71 -14.79 -10.65
N GLU A 897 -37.18 -13.77 -11.35
CA GLU A 897 -35.83 -13.79 -11.92
C GLU A 897 -34.75 -13.94 -10.83
N LYS A 898 -34.94 -13.29 -9.68
CA LYS A 898 -34.02 -13.32 -8.54
C LYS A 898 -34.10 -14.60 -7.73
N CYS A 899 -35.29 -14.99 -7.28
CA CYS A 899 -35.45 -16.10 -6.32
C CYS A 899 -35.52 -17.48 -7.00
N VAL A 900 -36.13 -17.59 -8.19
CA VAL A 900 -36.33 -18.87 -8.88
C VAL A 900 -35.30 -19.11 -9.98
N LEU A 901 -34.94 -18.07 -10.76
CA LEU A 901 -33.93 -18.20 -11.83
C LEU A 901 -32.49 -17.86 -11.38
N GLN A 902 -32.30 -17.44 -10.12
CA GLN A 902 -31.01 -17.09 -9.50
C GLN A 902 -30.16 -16.08 -10.31
N LYS A 903 -30.80 -15.21 -11.08
CA LYS A 903 -30.11 -14.12 -11.80
C LYS A 903 -29.92 -12.94 -10.85
N SER A 904 -28.67 -12.46 -10.76
CA SER A 904 -28.24 -11.35 -9.89
C SER A 904 -28.68 -9.99 -10.41
#